data_AF-A0A1W1E2Y2-F1
#
_entry.id   AF-A0A1W1E2Y2-F1
#
_cell.length_a   1.000
_cell.length_b   1.000
_cell.length_c   1.000
_cell.angle_alpha   90.00
_cell.angle_beta   90.00
_cell.angle_gamma   90.00
#
_symmetry.space_group_name_H-M   'P 1'
#
loop_
_entity.id
_entity.type
_entity.pdbx_description
1 polymer ?
#
loop_
_entity_poly.entity_id
_entity_poly.type
_entity_poly.pdbx_seq_one_letter_code
_entity_poly.pdbx_strand_id
1 'polypeptide(L)'
;MDFGTGCVKITPAHDFNDYEMGQRHNLGVINILTGDAKINAVVESAYTGMDRFVARKQIIKDLDVQGLLEKIDPHKLMVPRGDRSNAVIEPYLTDQWFVKVAPLAQPAIDAVKKGEIRFIPENWDKTYYNWMENIEDWCISRQIWWGHRIPAWYDENGNIFVADSLEEAQKQAGEGVTLRQDEDVLDTWFSSALWPFSTLGWPEKTPDLARFYPTDVLVTGFDIIFFWVARMIMFGLKFTGEVPFKDIYITGLIKDGQGQKMSKSKGNVLDPIDLIDGISLEDLLAKRTQGMMQPKMAEKIKKQTEKEFADGIPAFGTDALRFTFTALASFGRDIKFDLKRVEGYRNFCNKLWNASRFVLMKLEGETIDANAKLSIADEWILSRLQGTKTKVEKHLKDYRLDLMSQALYEFVWGDYCGWYLELSKPLLADEKTKAGTQATLIKVLNEMVTLLHPIIPFITEEIFEQCNAILGKDNQSLMTQAYPQVESQLISEQSEREVKWLQTFILGIRQIRGEMNIPPNKPLNCFVQNFNKTDEAYLNKHINILNTLSKMATIDKLATNDEAPESATALVGEMKILIPLAGLIDKEQEVARLNKEIEKLEKQKMAFAGKLNNEKFVNSAPEAIVNTERERLASTESAITDLSEQLKKIGNL
;
A
#
# COMPACT_ATOMS: atom_id res chain seq x y z
N MET A 1 -13.59 32.77 30.68
CA MET A 1 -13.45 32.44 32.12
C MET A 1 -14.37 31.26 32.42
N ASP A 2 -14.30 30.19 31.63
CA ASP A 2 -15.48 29.33 31.42
C ASP A 2 -15.43 28.03 32.23
N PHE A 3 -14.43 27.87 33.11
CA PHE A 3 -14.18 26.65 33.88
C PHE A 3 -13.91 26.94 35.36
N GLY A 4 -14.51 26.13 36.25
CA GLY A 4 -14.30 26.21 37.70
C GLY A 4 -14.79 27.53 38.30
N THR A 5 -14.02 28.07 39.25
CA THR A 5 -14.32 29.31 39.99
C THR A 5 -13.81 30.57 39.29
N GLY A 6 -13.11 30.43 38.16
CA GLY A 6 -12.32 31.51 37.55
C GLY A 6 -10.94 31.73 38.20
N CYS A 7 -10.62 31.00 39.28
CA CYS A 7 -9.30 30.96 39.91
C CYS A 7 -8.73 29.53 39.89
N VAL A 8 -7.41 29.39 39.74
CA VAL A 8 -6.72 28.09 39.71
C VAL A 8 -5.58 28.06 40.73
N LYS A 9 -5.31 26.87 41.27
CA LYS A 9 -4.07 26.63 42.04
C LYS A 9 -2.87 26.70 41.11
N ILE A 10 -1.70 27.09 41.64
CA ILE A 10 -0.43 27.11 40.91
C ILE A 10 0.60 26.30 41.69
N THR A 11 1.05 25.20 41.10
CA THR A 11 2.00 24.24 41.68
C THR A 11 3.17 23.98 40.74
N PRO A 12 4.17 24.88 40.65
CA PRO A 12 5.19 24.87 39.59
C PRO A 12 5.96 23.55 39.45
N ALA A 13 6.14 22.78 40.52
CA ALA A 13 6.88 21.53 40.47
C ALA A 13 6.09 20.30 39.96
N HIS A 14 4.77 20.43 39.74
CA HIS A 14 3.87 19.29 39.51
C HIS A 14 2.94 19.45 38.30
N ASP A 15 3.04 20.53 37.54
CA ASP A 15 2.29 20.77 36.31
C ASP A 15 3.09 21.70 35.37
N PHE A 16 3.09 21.41 34.08
CA PHE A 16 3.88 22.17 33.09
C PHE A 16 3.39 23.61 32.91
N ASN A 17 2.07 23.84 32.89
CA ASN A 17 1.53 25.21 32.78
C ASN A 17 1.79 26.00 34.06
N ASP A 18 1.67 25.34 35.22
CA ASP A 18 2.02 25.94 36.51
C ASP A 18 3.52 26.28 36.59
N TYR A 19 4.39 25.43 36.00
CA TYR A 19 5.83 25.69 35.93
C TYR A 19 6.10 26.96 35.11
N GLU A 20 5.56 27.06 33.90
CA GLU A 20 5.72 28.25 33.05
C GLU A 20 5.14 29.52 33.68
N MET A 21 3.97 29.42 34.31
CA MET A 21 3.38 30.53 35.05
C MET A 21 4.29 30.93 36.22
N GLY A 22 4.77 29.95 36.98
CA GLY A 22 5.72 30.14 38.08
C GLY A 22 6.98 30.87 37.63
N GLN A 23 7.56 30.48 36.49
CA GLN A 23 8.72 31.15 35.89
C GLN A 23 8.40 32.61 35.52
N ARG A 24 7.27 32.87 34.85
CA ARG A 24 6.85 34.24 34.46
C ARG A 24 6.66 35.17 35.65
N HIS A 25 6.35 34.64 36.83
CA HIS A 25 6.09 35.41 38.04
C HIS A 25 7.12 35.19 39.16
N ASN A 26 8.23 34.50 38.88
CA ASN A 26 9.31 34.18 39.83
C ASN A 26 8.80 33.51 41.13
N LEU A 27 7.91 32.52 41.00
CA LEU A 27 7.38 31.74 42.12
C LEU A 27 8.36 30.63 42.53
N GLY A 28 8.36 30.30 43.82
CA GLY A 28 9.12 29.18 44.35
C GLY A 28 8.65 27.84 43.79
N VAL A 29 9.61 26.95 43.49
CA VAL A 29 9.35 25.63 42.91
C VAL A 29 9.52 24.56 44.00
N ILE A 30 8.40 24.05 44.52
CA ILE A 30 8.39 23.13 45.67
C ILE A 30 7.92 21.73 45.24
N ASN A 31 8.87 20.80 45.15
CA ASN A 31 8.54 19.39 44.92
C ASN A 31 8.10 18.72 46.24
N ILE A 32 6.90 18.13 46.26
CA ILE A 32 6.34 17.41 47.41
C ILE A 32 6.38 15.89 47.24
N LEU A 33 6.87 15.40 46.10
CA LEU A 33 6.92 13.98 45.78
C LEU A 33 8.34 13.42 45.86
N THR A 34 8.46 12.16 46.22
CA THR A 34 9.66 11.33 46.03
C THR A 34 9.67 10.71 44.62
N GLY A 35 10.79 10.10 44.22
CA GLY A 35 10.89 9.40 42.92
C GLY A 35 9.95 8.19 42.76
N ASP A 36 9.47 7.60 43.86
CA ASP A 36 8.43 6.57 43.88
C ASP A 36 7.01 7.14 44.13
N ALA A 37 6.86 8.47 43.99
CA ALA A 37 5.61 9.21 44.03
C ALA A 37 4.85 9.13 45.37
N LYS A 38 5.60 9.13 46.48
CA LYS A 38 5.10 9.35 47.85
C LYS A 38 5.29 10.80 48.27
N ILE A 39 4.55 11.25 49.28
CA ILE A 39 4.78 12.59 49.87
C ILE A 39 6.14 12.61 50.58
N ASN A 40 6.99 13.56 50.21
CA ASN A 40 8.33 13.74 50.79
C ASN A 40 8.28 14.57 52.09
N ALA A 41 9.44 14.77 52.71
CA ALA A 41 9.57 15.53 53.96
C ALA A 41 9.95 17.01 53.74
N VAL A 42 9.88 17.53 52.51
CA VAL A 42 10.19 18.96 52.21
C VAL A 42 9.22 19.89 52.92
N VAL A 43 7.98 19.43 53.12
CA VAL A 43 6.98 20.10 53.95
C VAL A 43 6.61 19.14 55.07
N GLU A 44 6.82 19.55 56.32
CA GLU A 44 6.40 18.75 57.48
C GLU A 44 4.87 18.60 57.45
N SER A 45 4.41 17.35 57.27
CA SER A 45 2.99 17.06 57.15
C SER A 45 2.67 15.67 57.71
N ALA A 46 1.42 15.47 58.13
CA ALA A 46 0.92 14.16 58.53
C ALA A 46 0.86 13.14 57.37
N TYR A 47 1.12 13.58 56.14
CA TYR A 47 1.02 12.78 54.91
C TYR A 47 2.37 12.23 54.45
N THR A 48 3.48 12.65 55.06
CA THR A 48 4.84 12.23 54.70
C THR A 48 4.95 10.70 54.65
N GLY A 49 5.48 10.17 53.56
CA GLY A 49 5.63 8.73 53.29
C GLY A 49 4.40 8.04 52.70
N MET A 50 3.24 8.69 52.65
CA MET A 50 2.04 8.13 52.00
C MET A 50 2.18 8.16 50.48
N ASP A 51 1.68 7.12 49.81
CA ASP A 51 1.45 7.15 48.36
C ASP A 51 0.51 8.31 47.99
N ARG A 52 0.77 8.98 46.87
CA ARG A 52 0.03 10.18 46.43
C ARG A 52 -1.49 10.00 46.36
N PHE A 53 -1.99 8.81 46.01
CA PHE A 53 -3.44 8.58 45.92
C PHE A 53 -4.06 8.34 47.30
N VAL A 54 -3.31 7.70 48.21
CA VAL A 54 -3.70 7.54 49.60
C VAL A 54 -3.71 8.91 50.29
N ALA A 55 -2.63 9.68 50.13
CA ALA A 55 -2.50 11.04 50.64
C ALA A 55 -3.65 11.93 50.16
N ARG A 56 -3.95 11.93 48.84
CA ARG A 56 -5.08 12.69 48.28
C ARG A 56 -6.42 12.38 48.98
N LYS A 57 -6.71 11.10 49.22
CA LYS A 57 -7.95 10.70 49.90
C LYS A 57 -7.99 11.18 51.35
N GLN A 58 -6.85 11.13 52.05
CA GLN A 58 -6.77 11.61 53.43
C GLN A 58 -6.89 13.14 53.49
N ILE A 59 -6.19 13.87 52.62
CA ILE A 59 -6.25 15.33 52.53
C ILE A 59 -7.69 15.81 52.31
N ILE A 60 -8.45 15.17 51.42
CA ILE A 60 -9.86 15.53 51.18
C ILE A 60 -10.70 15.38 52.46
N LYS A 61 -10.50 14.28 53.22
CA LYS A 61 -11.21 14.09 54.49
C LYS A 61 -10.83 15.14 55.52
N ASP A 62 -9.54 15.48 55.62
CA ASP A 62 -9.06 16.45 56.59
C ASP A 62 -9.55 17.88 56.24
N LEU A 63 -9.65 18.23 54.95
CA LEU A 63 -10.25 19.48 54.49
C LEU A 63 -11.75 19.56 54.82
N ASP A 64 -12.49 18.45 54.68
CA ASP A 64 -13.90 18.36 55.05
C ASP A 64 -14.10 18.55 56.56
N VAL A 65 -13.30 17.85 57.37
CA VAL A 65 -13.31 18.00 58.84
C VAL A 65 -13.00 19.44 59.28
N GLN A 66 -12.15 20.14 58.54
CA GLN A 66 -11.80 21.55 58.80
C GLN A 66 -12.82 22.55 58.22
N GLY A 67 -13.84 22.10 57.49
CA GLY A 67 -14.82 22.97 56.83
C GLY A 67 -14.24 23.78 55.66
N LEU A 68 -13.11 23.35 55.08
CA LEU A 68 -12.44 23.97 53.93
C LEU A 68 -12.86 23.36 52.58
N LEU A 69 -13.76 22.37 52.60
CA LEU A 69 -14.30 21.72 51.41
C LEU A 69 -15.69 22.26 51.09
N GLU A 70 -15.83 22.96 49.96
CA GLU A 70 -17.13 23.48 49.50
C GLU A 70 -17.96 22.40 48.80
N LYS A 71 -17.38 21.70 47.83
CA LYS A 71 -18.07 20.66 47.04
C LYS A 71 -17.10 19.66 46.40
N ILE A 72 -17.63 18.46 46.08
CA ILE A 72 -16.95 17.45 45.28
C ILE A 72 -17.85 17.10 44.08
N ASP A 73 -17.41 17.46 42.88
CA ASP A 73 -18.12 17.15 41.64
C ASP A 73 -17.39 16.06 40.84
N PRO A 74 -18.09 15.06 40.26
CA PRO A 74 -17.49 14.11 39.34
C PRO A 74 -16.93 14.81 38.10
N HIS A 75 -15.65 14.58 37.80
CA HIS A 75 -14.99 15.20 36.65
C HIS A 75 -14.18 14.19 35.85
N LYS A 76 -14.33 14.23 34.52
CA LYS A 76 -13.61 13.35 33.59
C LYS A 76 -12.29 14.00 33.18
N LEU A 77 -11.20 13.52 33.77
CA LEU A 77 -9.83 13.98 33.47
C LEU A 77 -9.20 13.16 32.33
N MET A 78 -8.47 13.85 31.46
CA MET A 78 -7.56 13.24 30.48
C MET A 78 -6.18 13.08 31.11
N VAL A 79 -5.99 11.97 31.84
CA VAL A 79 -4.74 11.73 32.59
C VAL A 79 -3.72 11.02 31.70
N PRO A 80 -2.50 11.57 31.51
CA PRO A 80 -1.45 10.92 30.76
C PRO A 80 -1.00 9.64 31.46
N ARG A 81 -0.78 8.59 30.68
CA ARG A 81 -0.35 7.28 31.17
C ARG A 81 0.81 6.75 30.36
N GLY A 82 1.72 6.05 31.04
CA GLY A 82 2.82 5.35 30.39
C GLY A 82 2.26 4.30 29.43
N ASP A 83 2.77 4.27 28.20
CA ASP A 83 2.34 3.35 27.14
C ASP A 83 2.52 1.86 27.52
N ARG A 84 3.58 1.56 28.27
CA ARG A 84 3.95 0.19 28.70
C ARG A 84 3.29 -0.23 30.00
N SER A 85 3.41 0.59 31.05
CA SER A 85 2.95 0.25 32.40
C SER A 85 1.51 0.68 32.70
N ASN A 86 0.94 1.58 31.88
CA ASN A 86 -0.33 2.25 32.11
C ASN A 86 -0.40 3.05 33.44
N ALA A 87 0.75 3.26 34.10
CA ALA A 87 0.87 4.10 35.28
C ALA A 87 0.61 5.56 34.92
N VAL A 88 0.05 6.33 35.86
CA VAL A 88 -0.12 7.77 35.68
C VAL A 88 1.25 8.43 35.63
N ILE A 89 1.49 9.23 34.60
CA ILE A 89 2.72 10.01 34.44
C ILE A 89 2.61 11.24 35.35
N GLU A 90 3.61 11.45 36.20
CA GLU A 90 3.72 12.62 37.07
C GLU A 90 4.80 13.55 36.52
N PRO A 91 4.55 14.86 36.40
CA PRO A 91 5.61 15.83 36.24
C PRO A 91 6.57 15.76 37.43
N TYR A 92 7.86 15.71 37.17
CA TYR A 92 8.88 15.56 38.20
C TYR A 92 10.14 16.31 37.78
N LEU A 93 10.70 17.08 38.70
CA LEU A 93 11.87 17.92 38.45
C LEU A 93 13.15 17.11 38.63
N THR A 94 13.93 17.03 37.56
CA THR A 94 15.27 16.46 37.56
C THR A 94 16.17 17.28 36.66
N ASP A 95 17.46 17.30 36.99
CA ASP A 95 18.48 17.83 36.06
C ASP A 95 18.59 16.88 34.87
N GLN A 96 18.52 17.43 33.66
CA GLN A 96 18.49 16.67 32.40
C GLN A 96 19.28 17.41 31.33
N TRP A 97 19.74 16.67 30.32
CA TRP A 97 20.40 17.21 29.15
C TRP A 97 19.40 17.61 28.09
N PHE A 98 19.51 18.84 27.57
CA PHE A 98 18.64 19.36 26.52
C PHE A 98 19.45 19.85 25.32
N VAL A 99 18.91 19.63 24.13
CA VAL A 99 19.36 20.32 22.91
C VAL A 99 18.49 21.55 22.73
N LYS A 100 19.12 22.71 22.57
CA LYS A 100 18.42 23.94 22.20
C LYS A 100 17.98 23.88 20.74
N VAL A 101 16.69 23.68 20.49
CA VAL A 101 16.20 23.29 19.15
C VAL A 101 15.93 24.48 18.24
N ALA A 102 15.50 25.61 18.79
CA ALA A 102 15.17 26.82 18.01
C ALA A 102 16.19 27.19 16.90
N PRO A 103 17.52 27.24 17.14
CA PRO A 103 18.50 27.56 16.09
C PRO A 103 18.67 26.47 15.02
N LEU A 104 18.22 25.24 15.29
CA LEU A 104 18.27 24.12 14.35
C LEU A 104 16.97 24.02 13.52
N ALA A 105 15.84 24.41 14.11
CA ALA A 105 14.53 24.30 13.49
C ALA A 105 14.36 25.26 12.30
N GLN A 106 14.80 26.52 12.43
CA GLN A 106 14.60 27.51 11.37
C GLN A 106 15.29 27.13 10.04
N PRO A 107 16.58 26.73 10.01
CA PRO A 107 17.21 26.27 8.77
C PRO A 107 16.50 25.05 8.16
N ALA A 108 16.00 24.14 9.00
CA ALA A 108 15.28 22.95 8.56
C ALA A 108 13.92 23.31 7.91
N ILE A 109 13.17 24.25 8.51
CA ILE A 109 11.94 24.80 7.92
C ILE A 109 12.23 25.47 6.58
N ASP A 110 13.30 26.28 6.50
CA ASP A 110 13.66 27.03 5.31
C ASP A 110 14.04 26.09 4.15
N ALA A 111 14.76 25.00 4.42
CA ALA A 111 15.13 24.01 3.40
C ALA A 111 13.89 23.40 2.72
N VAL A 112 12.83 23.09 3.47
CA VAL A 112 11.57 22.60 2.90
C VAL A 112 10.82 23.73 2.17
N LYS A 113 10.73 24.93 2.75
CA LYS A 113 10.05 26.09 2.12
C LYS A 113 10.70 26.52 0.80
N LYS A 114 12.02 26.37 0.66
CA LYS A 114 12.77 26.66 -0.57
C LYS A 114 12.70 25.55 -1.63
N GLY A 115 12.16 24.38 -1.27
CA GLY A 115 12.08 23.22 -2.16
C GLY A 115 13.40 22.43 -2.29
N GLU A 116 14.37 22.65 -1.39
CA GLU A 116 15.58 21.82 -1.29
C GLU A 116 15.23 20.41 -0.80
N ILE A 117 14.15 20.31 -0.03
CA ILE A 117 13.54 19.06 0.44
C ILE A 117 12.06 19.04 0.05
N ARG A 118 11.58 17.95 -0.53
CA ARG A 118 10.16 17.80 -0.92
C ARG A 118 9.48 16.66 -0.17
N PHE A 119 8.30 16.92 0.38
CA PHE A 119 7.43 15.87 0.91
C PHE A 119 6.56 15.29 -0.21
N ILE A 120 6.44 13.96 -0.25
CA ILE A 120 5.59 13.24 -1.18
C ILE A 120 4.70 12.28 -0.37
N PRO A 121 3.37 12.46 -0.36
CA PRO A 121 2.63 13.58 -0.96
C PRO A 121 2.89 14.91 -0.25
N GLU A 122 2.70 16.02 -0.98
CA GLU A 122 3.04 17.37 -0.54
C GLU A 122 2.38 17.76 0.79
N ASN A 123 1.14 17.32 1.05
CA ASN A 123 0.35 17.70 2.23
C ASN A 123 1.01 17.40 3.60
N TRP A 124 2.05 16.57 3.65
CA TRP A 124 2.81 16.31 4.88
C TRP A 124 3.70 17.48 5.29
N ASP A 125 4.01 18.40 4.38
CA ASP A 125 4.74 19.62 4.67
C ASP A 125 4.04 20.48 5.73
N LYS A 126 2.71 20.61 5.68
CA LYS A 126 1.89 21.34 6.67
C LYS A 126 2.00 20.72 8.04
N THR A 127 2.02 19.39 8.10
CA THR A 127 2.20 18.67 9.37
C THR A 127 3.60 18.95 9.90
N TYR A 128 4.61 18.87 9.05
CA TYR A 128 6.00 19.19 9.38
C TYR A 128 6.14 20.64 9.90
N TYR A 129 5.61 21.65 9.19
CA TYR A 129 5.67 23.05 9.61
C TYR A 129 5.01 23.27 10.96
N ASN A 130 3.80 22.74 11.16
CA ASN A 130 3.09 22.90 12.43
C ASN A 130 3.89 22.33 13.61
N TRP A 131 4.61 21.23 13.42
CA TRP A 131 5.48 20.67 14.46
C TRP A 131 6.75 21.49 14.66
N MET A 132 7.40 21.90 13.58
CA MET A 132 8.69 22.59 13.64
C MET A 132 8.57 24.04 14.15
N GLU A 133 7.46 24.72 13.88
CA GLU A 133 7.21 26.10 14.34
C GLU A 133 6.87 26.15 15.84
N ASN A 134 6.43 25.04 16.44
CA ASN A 134 6.06 24.93 17.86
C ASN A 134 7.02 24.00 18.64
N ILE A 135 8.21 23.71 18.11
CA ILE A 135 9.12 22.75 18.71
C ILE A 135 9.81 23.33 19.96
N GLU A 136 9.80 22.56 21.03
CA GLU A 136 10.49 22.90 22.29
C GLU A 136 11.89 22.26 22.36
N ASP A 137 12.68 22.73 23.33
CA ASP A 137 14.01 22.18 23.59
C ASP A 137 13.92 20.69 23.93
N TRP A 138 14.77 19.91 23.27
CA TRP A 138 14.64 18.46 23.26
C TRP A 138 15.44 17.86 24.41
N CYS A 139 14.75 17.26 25.38
CA CYS A 139 15.39 16.45 26.42
C CYS A 139 15.99 15.18 25.80
N ILE A 140 17.32 15.08 25.83
CA ILE A 140 18.10 13.99 25.23
C ILE A 140 18.61 12.96 26.24
N SER A 141 18.56 13.22 27.54
CA SER A 141 18.95 12.25 28.57
C SER A 141 17.82 11.28 28.92
N ARG A 142 18.17 10.03 29.21
CA ARG A 142 17.24 8.96 29.60
C ARG A 142 17.86 8.12 30.71
N GLN A 143 17.09 7.89 31.78
CA GLN A 143 17.48 7.05 32.92
C GLN A 143 17.16 5.57 32.62
N ILE A 144 17.71 5.04 31.53
CA ILE A 144 17.55 3.64 31.10
C ILE A 144 18.90 2.99 30.86
N TRP A 145 18.95 1.66 30.87
CA TRP A 145 20.22 0.94 30.77
C TRP A 145 20.71 0.75 29.33
N TRP A 146 19.85 0.96 28.34
CA TRP A 146 20.17 0.75 26.93
C TRP A 146 20.24 2.07 26.18
N GLY A 147 21.43 2.44 25.73
CA GLY A 147 21.70 3.63 24.94
C GLY A 147 23.17 4.02 25.00
N HIS A 148 23.53 5.08 24.27
CA HIS A 148 24.89 5.63 24.32
C HIS A 148 25.06 6.46 25.59
N ARG A 149 26.06 6.15 26.42
CA ARG A 149 26.35 6.95 27.62
C ARG A 149 26.65 8.39 27.26
N ILE A 150 26.08 9.34 28.00
CA ILE A 150 26.34 10.75 27.76
C ILE A 150 27.84 11.02 28.02
N PRO A 151 28.55 11.68 27.09
CA PRO A 151 29.96 12.00 27.25
C PRO A 151 30.13 13.24 28.15
N ALA A 152 29.66 13.14 29.39
CA ALA A 152 29.80 14.16 30.42
C ALA A 152 30.34 13.53 31.71
N TRP A 153 31.21 14.23 32.41
CA TRP A 153 31.84 13.81 33.66
C TRP A 153 31.62 14.87 34.73
N TYR A 154 31.42 14.41 35.96
CA TYR A 154 31.23 15.24 37.14
C TYR A 154 32.39 15.03 38.10
N ASP A 155 32.87 16.12 38.69
CA ASP A 155 33.70 16.03 39.90
C ASP A 155 32.84 15.91 41.17
N GLU A 156 33.48 15.80 42.34
CA GLU A 156 32.81 15.72 43.63
C GLU A 156 32.03 17.00 44.01
N ASN A 157 32.34 18.13 43.37
CA ASN A 157 31.67 19.41 43.60
C ASN A 157 30.49 19.65 42.65
N GLY A 158 30.26 18.75 41.68
CA GLY A 158 29.21 18.87 40.67
C GLY A 158 29.60 19.70 39.45
N ASN A 159 30.88 20.04 39.26
CA ASN A 159 31.35 20.67 38.02
C ASN A 159 31.27 19.69 36.86
N ILE A 160 30.89 20.17 35.67
CA ILE A 160 30.61 19.34 34.49
C ILE A 160 31.73 19.51 33.45
N PHE A 161 32.27 18.39 32.96
CA PHE A 161 33.29 18.32 31.91
C PHE A 161 32.76 17.46 30.75
N VAL A 162 32.83 17.94 29.51
CA VAL A 162 32.31 17.23 28.32
C VAL A 162 33.49 16.92 27.39
N ALA A 163 33.66 15.65 27.03
CA ALA A 163 34.84 15.14 26.34
C ALA A 163 34.56 13.78 25.65
N ASP A 164 35.40 13.31 24.74
CA ASP A 164 35.14 11.99 24.11
C ASP A 164 35.64 10.83 24.98
N SER A 165 36.49 11.12 25.97
CA SER A 165 37.08 10.13 26.87
C SER A 165 37.35 10.69 28.27
N LEU A 166 37.54 9.78 29.23
CA LEU A 166 37.97 10.15 30.59
C LEU A 166 39.31 10.88 30.59
N GLU A 167 40.25 10.49 29.72
CA GLU A 167 41.57 11.13 29.63
C GLU A 167 41.46 12.60 29.22
N GLU A 168 40.58 12.92 28.27
CA GLU A 168 40.30 14.29 27.86
C GLU A 168 39.54 15.08 28.92
N ALA A 169 38.55 14.46 29.57
CA ALA A 169 37.85 15.07 30.69
C ALA A 169 38.83 15.41 31.84
N GLN A 170 39.79 14.52 32.14
CA GLN A 170 40.81 14.75 33.15
C GLN A 170 41.73 15.93 32.80
N LYS A 171 42.09 16.10 31.51
CA LYS A 171 42.85 17.27 31.06
C LYS A 171 42.10 18.58 31.29
N GLN A 172 40.77 18.58 31.18
CA GLN A 172 39.93 19.74 31.47
C GLN A 172 39.81 20.00 32.98
N ALA A 173 39.69 18.95 33.79
CA ALA A 173 39.50 19.05 35.23
C ALA A 173 40.78 19.35 36.03
N GLY A 174 41.95 18.95 35.50
CA GLY A 174 43.24 19.09 36.18
C GLY A 174 43.67 17.83 36.95
N GLU A 175 44.92 17.80 37.38
CA GLU A 175 45.49 16.65 38.09
C GLU A 175 44.86 16.46 39.48
N GLY A 176 44.61 15.21 39.87
CA GLY A 176 44.11 14.85 41.20
C GLY A 176 42.60 15.00 41.41
N VAL A 177 41.84 15.39 40.38
CA VAL A 177 40.37 15.47 40.44
C VAL A 177 39.76 14.11 40.10
N THR A 178 38.96 13.55 41.01
CA THR A 178 38.17 12.34 40.75
C THR A 178 36.97 12.69 39.87
N LEU A 179 36.83 12.00 38.74
CA LEU A 179 35.72 12.20 37.80
C LEU A 179 34.80 10.96 37.74
N ARG A 180 33.49 11.19 37.69
CA ARG A 180 32.48 10.16 37.43
C ARG A 180 31.68 10.53 36.18
N GLN A 181 31.61 9.61 35.22
CA GLN A 181 30.79 9.82 34.02
C GLN A 181 29.29 9.81 34.37
N ASP A 182 28.51 10.66 33.70
CA ASP A 182 27.05 10.68 33.74
C ASP A 182 26.49 9.28 33.50
N GLU A 183 25.54 8.86 34.34
CA GLU A 183 24.90 7.54 34.28
C GLU A 183 23.79 7.45 33.24
N ASP A 184 23.29 8.60 32.78
CA ASP A 184 22.27 8.68 31.77
C ASP A 184 22.79 8.24 30.40
N VAL A 185 21.84 7.79 29.57
CA VAL A 185 22.07 7.51 28.16
C VAL A 185 21.33 8.49 27.27
N LEU A 186 21.81 8.66 26.05
CA LEU A 186 21.18 9.46 25.02
C LEU A 186 19.88 8.80 24.52
N ASP A 187 18.90 9.64 24.22
CA ASP A 187 17.66 9.29 23.53
C ASP A 187 17.95 8.52 22.24
N THR A 188 17.17 7.47 21.95
CA THR A 188 17.32 6.68 20.72
C THR A 188 17.13 7.55 19.47
N TRP A 189 16.31 8.59 19.55
CA TRP A 189 16.14 9.53 18.44
C TRP A 189 17.38 10.42 18.22
N PHE A 190 18.25 10.59 19.21
CA PHE A 190 19.51 11.34 19.08
C PHE A 190 20.49 10.65 18.15
N SER A 191 20.74 9.35 18.36
CA SER A 191 21.58 8.57 17.44
C SER A 191 20.89 8.37 16.08
N SER A 192 19.58 8.10 16.06
CA SER A 192 18.83 7.89 14.81
C SER A 192 18.81 9.13 13.91
N ALA A 193 18.91 10.33 14.49
CA ALA A 193 19.00 11.59 13.75
C ALA A 193 20.30 11.74 12.95
N LEU A 194 21.36 11.00 13.30
CA LEU A 194 22.65 11.02 12.62
C LEU A 194 22.71 10.06 11.42
N TRP A 195 21.69 9.20 11.26
CA TRP A 195 21.65 8.10 10.29
C TRP A 195 22.10 8.45 8.85
N PRO A 196 21.66 9.57 8.24
CA PRO A 196 21.95 9.84 6.83
C PRO A 196 23.42 10.01 6.49
N PHE A 197 24.27 10.32 7.48
CA PHE A 197 25.70 10.58 7.28
C PHE A 197 26.58 9.70 8.16
N SER A 198 26.12 9.28 9.35
CA SER A 198 26.87 8.35 10.20
C SER A 198 27.06 6.98 9.55
N THR A 199 26.06 6.52 8.78
CA THR A 199 26.16 5.25 8.03
C THR A 199 27.15 5.30 6.87
N LEU A 200 27.55 6.51 6.45
CA LEU A 200 28.55 6.74 5.42
C LEU A 200 29.94 6.97 6.01
N GLY A 201 30.11 6.81 7.33
CA GLY A 201 31.40 6.94 8.01
C GLY A 201 31.71 8.31 8.61
N TRP A 202 30.73 9.23 8.66
CA TRP A 202 30.87 10.44 9.47
C TRP A 202 31.15 10.09 10.94
N PRO A 203 32.04 10.81 11.65
CA PRO A 203 32.59 12.14 11.33
C PRO A 203 33.75 12.18 10.32
N GLU A 204 34.24 11.02 9.86
CA GLU A 204 35.33 10.98 8.89
C GLU A 204 34.88 11.42 7.49
N LYS A 205 35.81 11.99 6.72
CA LYS A 205 35.59 12.41 5.33
C LYS A 205 35.79 11.25 4.37
N THR A 206 34.90 10.26 4.44
CA THR A 206 35.00 9.06 3.61
C THR A 206 34.61 9.33 2.15
N PRO A 207 35.08 8.51 1.19
CA PRO A 207 34.60 8.56 -0.19
C PRO A 207 33.09 8.32 -0.32
N ASP A 208 32.51 7.47 0.53
CA ASP A 208 31.08 7.17 0.52
C ASP A 208 30.24 8.36 0.96
N LEU A 209 30.68 9.08 2.01
CA LEU A 209 30.04 10.32 2.44
C LEU A 209 30.07 11.36 1.31
N ALA A 210 31.22 11.54 0.64
CA ALA A 210 31.35 12.48 -0.47
C ALA A 210 30.52 12.09 -1.72
N ARG A 211 30.22 10.80 -1.90
CA ARG A 211 29.53 10.29 -3.08
C ARG A 211 28.01 10.20 -2.91
N PHE A 212 27.55 9.80 -1.72
CA PHE A 212 26.16 9.41 -1.49
C PHE A 212 25.39 10.35 -0.58
N TYR A 213 26.04 11.39 -0.04
CA TYR A 213 25.39 12.48 0.68
C TYR A 213 25.40 13.76 -0.18
N PRO A 214 24.27 14.47 -0.33
CA PRO A 214 22.96 14.18 0.25
C PRO A 214 22.27 12.99 -0.44
N THR A 215 21.45 12.24 0.30
CA THR A 215 20.73 11.08 -0.27
C THR A 215 19.57 11.53 -1.17
N ASP A 216 19.08 10.67 -2.06
CA ASP A 216 18.00 11.06 -3.00
C ASP A 216 16.60 10.97 -2.36
N VAL A 217 16.26 9.85 -1.72
CA VAL A 217 14.90 9.59 -1.22
C VAL A 217 14.91 8.93 0.17
N LEU A 218 14.22 9.53 1.14
CA LEU A 218 13.86 8.89 2.39
C LEU A 218 12.45 8.31 2.31
N VAL A 219 12.30 7.00 2.53
CA VAL A 219 10.99 6.31 2.58
C VAL A 219 10.62 6.01 4.02
N THR A 220 9.47 6.51 4.50
CA THR A 220 9.02 6.26 5.87
C THR A 220 7.53 6.46 6.10
N GLY A 221 7.02 6.06 7.27
CA GLY A 221 5.64 6.32 7.69
C GLY A 221 5.47 7.71 8.30
N PHE A 222 4.24 8.25 8.22
CA PHE A 222 3.96 9.60 8.76
C PHE A 222 4.09 9.71 10.29
N ASP A 223 4.05 8.60 11.02
CA ASP A 223 4.07 8.58 12.48
C ASP A 223 5.42 8.94 13.09
N ILE A 224 6.49 8.95 12.28
CA ILE A 224 7.84 9.33 12.71
C ILE A 224 8.41 10.55 11.98
N ILE A 225 7.55 11.37 11.35
CA ILE A 225 7.97 12.66 10.75
C ILE A 225 8.64 13.54 11.81
N PHE A 226 8.00 13.71 12.97
CA PHE A 226 8.53 14.56 14.04
C PHE A 226 9.76 13.96 14.72
N PHE A 227 9.70 12.67 15.06
CA PHE A 227 10.72 12.02 15.87
C PHE A 227 12.00 11.71 15.08
N TRP A 228 11.88 11.45 13.77
CA TRP A 228 13.01 11.01 12.95
C TRP A 228 13.34 11.97 11.81
N VAL A 229 12.38 12.20 10.90
CA VAL A 229 12.62 13.01 9.69
C VAL A 229 13.09 14.42 10.06
N ALA A 230 12.36 15.11 10.93
CA ALA A 230 12.71 16.45 11.38
C ALA A 230 14.08 16.50 12.07
N ARG A 231 14.40 15.49 12.90
CA ARG A 231 15.68 15.42 13.59
C ARG A 231 16.84 15.21 12.62
N MET A 232 16.68 14.36 11.60
CA MET A 232 17.66 14.17 10.54
C MET A 232 17.90 15.44 9.72
N ILE A 233 16.86 16.21 9.41
CA ILE A 233 17.01 17.48 8.67
C ILE A 233 17.82 18.48 9.51
N MET A 234 17.44 18.65 10.79
CA MET A 234 18.15 19.53 11.71
C MET A 234 19.63 19.16 11.85
N PHE A 235 19.92 17.87 12.06
CA PHE A 235 21.29 17.42 12.29
C PHE A 235 22.12 17.39 11.00
N GLY A 236 21.53 17.03 9.86
CA GLY A 236 22.17 17.13 8.55
C GLY A 236 22.66 18.55 8.32
N LEU A 237 21.75 19.52 8.30
CA LEU A 237 22.11 20.93 8.09
C LEU A 237 23.13 21.45 9.11
N LYS A 238 23.02 21.03 10.38
CA LYS A 238 23.92 21.46 11.45
C LYS A 238 25.35 20.93 11.30
N PHE A 239 25.51 19.66 10.95
CA PHE A 239 26.81 18.97 11.00
C PHE A 239 27.48 18.83 9.64
N THR A 240 26.72 18.81 8.56
CA THR A 240 27.26 18.66 7.19
C THR A 240 27.13 19.94 6.36
N GLY A 241 26.20 20.84 6.73
CA GLY A 241 25.89 22.04 5.95
C GLY A 241 24.97 21.80 4.76
N GLU A 242 24.52 20.56 4.53
CA GLU A 242 23.61 20.20 3.44
C GLU A 242 22.38 19.45 3.97
N VAL A 243 21.35 19.36 3.12
CA VAL A 243 20.13 18.60 3.46
C VAL A 243 20.41 17.10 3.47
N PRO A 244 19.80 16.29 4.36
CA PRO A 244 20.11 14.85 4.42
C PRO A 244 19.54 14.03 3.25
N PHE A 245 18.44 14.49 2.66
CA PHE A 245 17.72 13.85 1.55
C PHE A 245 16.99 14.91 0.73
N LYS A 246 16.81 14.66 -0.58
CA LYS A 246 16.08 15.57 -1.49
C LYS A 246 14.57 15.34 -1.43
N ASP A 247 14.13 14.09 -1.46
CA ASP A 247 12.72 13.71 -1.43
C ASP A 247 12.39 12.88 -0.19
N ILE A 248 11.21 13.11 0.40
CA ILE A 248 10.66 12.32 1.52
C ILE A 248 9.37 11.67 1.05
N TYR A 249 9.42 10.37 0.77
CA TYR A 249 8.25 9.58 0.40
C TYR A 249 7.57 9.00 1.66
N ILE A 250 6.41 9.56 1.99
CA ILE A 250 5.61 9.18 3.15
C ILE A 250 4.56 8.13 2.77
N THR A 251 4.69 6.96 3.38
CA THR A 251 3.73 5.85 3.22
C THR A 251 2.62 5.91 4.26
N GLY A 252 1.48 5.31 3.92
CA GLY A 252 0.43 4.99 4.88
C GLY A 252 0.84 3.85 5.82
N LEU A 253 0.16 3.74 6.95
CA LEU A 253 0.36 2.65 7.90
C LEU A 253 -0.54 1.45 7.56
N ILE A 254 0.03 0.26 7.65
CA ILE A 254 -0.73 -0.98 7.44
C ILE A 254 -1.77 -1.17 8.54
N LYS A 255 -3.01 -1.40 8.12
CA LYS A 255 -4.16 -1.78 8.94
C LYS A 255 -4.56 -3.21 8.66
N ASP A 256 -5.13 -3.87 9.65
CA ASP A 256 -5.77 -5.16 9.45
C ASP A 256 -7.03 -5.06 8.57
N GLY A 257 -7.62 -6.21 8.23
CA GLY A 257 -8.84 -6.28 7.41
C GLY A 257 -10.05 -5.56 8.02
N GLN A 258 -10.02 -5.22 9.31
CA GLN A 258 -11.04 -4.46 10.03
C GLN A 258 -10.71 -2.96 10.14
N GLY A 259 -9.59 -2.51 9.58
CA GLY A 259 -9.15 -1.10 9.59
C GLY A 259 -8.43 -0.68 10.87
N GLN A 260 -8.06 -1.60 11.76
CA GLN A 260 -7.34 -1.27 12.98
C GLN A 260 -5.82 -1.25 12.75
N LYS A 261 -5.10 -0.33 13.43
CA LYS A 261 -3.62 -0.33 13.44
C LYS A 261 -3.14 -1.70 13.91
N MET A 262 -2.26 -2.33 13.14
CA MET A 262 -1.60 -3.56 13.56
C MET A 262 -0.65 -3.26 14.72
N SER A 263 -0.79 -3.95 15.84
CA SER A 263 0.12 -3.81 16.98
C SER A 263 0.20 -5.10 17.80
N LYS A 264 1.38 -5.37 18.39
CA LYS A 264 1.59 -6.54 19.26
C LYS A 264 0.58 -6.58 20.42
N SER A 265 0.22 -5.43 20.98
CA SER A 265 -0.76 -5.31 22.06
C SER A 265 -2.17 -5.75 21.66
N LYS A 266 -2.54 -5.65 20.39
CA LYS A 266 -3.85 -6.04 19.87
C LYS A 266 -3.89 -7.47 19.33
N GLY A 267 -2.73 -8.11 19.14
CA GLY A 267 -2.63 -9.46 18.59
C GLY A 267 -3.09 -9.60 17.13
N ASN A 268 -3.19 -8.49 16.40
CA ASN A 268 -3.66 -8.43 15.01
C ASN A 268 -2.50 -8.24 14.00
N VAL A 269 -1.26 -8.50 14.43
CA VAL A 269 -0.09 -8.45 13.55
C VAL A 269 -0.07 -9.69 12.67
N LEU A 270 0.20 -9.49 11.39
CA LEU A 270 0.54 -10.55 10.44
C LEU A 270 2.04 -10.49 10.20
N ASP A 271 2.73 -11.61 10.40
CA ASP A 271 4.14 -11.72 10.04
C ASP A 271 4.25 -11.89 8.53
N PRO A 272 5.05 -11.06 7.83
CA PRO A 272 5.28 -11.22 6.40
C PRO A 272 5.74 -12.63 6.00
N ILE A 273 6.51 -13.32 6.85
CA ILE A 273 7.00 -14.67 6.55
C ILE A 273 5.84 -15.68 6.52
N ASP A 274 4.87 -15.55 7.41
CA ASP A 274 3.67 -16.40 7.43
C ASP A 274 2.82 -16.21 6.16
N LEU A 275 2.89 -15.03 5.53
CA LEU A 275 2.23 -14.76 4.25
C LEU A 275 3.01 -15.36 3.07
N ILE A 276 4.34 -15.40 3.15
CA ILE A 276 5.22 -15.91 2.10
C ILE A 276 5.16 -17.44 2.08
N ASP A 277 5.47 -18.07 3.21
CA ASP A 277 5.66 -19.52 3.35
C ASP A 277 4.36 -20.26 3.72
N GLY A 278 3.35 -19.53 4.18
CA GLY A 278 2.15 -20.09 4.79
C GLY A 278 2.37 -20.51 6.24
N ILE A 279 1.28 -20.67 6.98
CA ILE A 279 1.31 -21.13 8.37
C ILE A 279 0.01 -21.89 8.70
N SER A 280 0.13 -22.98 9.46
CA SER A 280 -1.03 -23.74 9.94
C SER A 280 -1.84 -22.90 10.96
N LEU A 281 -3.12 -23.23 11.14
CA LEU A 281 -3.92 -22.57 12.18
C LEU A 281 -3.30 -22.77 13.58
N GLU A 282 -2.80 -23.97 13.88
CA GLU A 282 -2.22 -24.30 15.18
C GLU A 282 -1.00 -23.41 15.49
N ASP A 283 -0.06 -23.34 14.55
CA ASP A 283 1.15 -22.53 14.70
C ASP A 283 0.83 -21.04 14.75
N LEU A 284 -0.14 -20.58 13.95
CA LEU A 284 -0.59 -19.19 13.96
C LEU A 284 -1.21 -18.79 15.31
N LEU A 285 -2.01 -19.67 15.91
CA LEU A 285 -2.60 -19.45 17.24
C LEU A 285 -1.52 -19.40 18.33
N ALA A 286 -0.54 -20.29 18.26
CA ALA A 286 0.59 -20.29 19.19
C ALA A 286 1.38 -18.97 19.07
N LYS A 287 1.76 -18.59 17.85
CA LYS A 287 2.54 -17.39 17.55
C LYS A 287 1.82 -16.11 17.98
N ARG A 288 0.52 -15.99 17.69
CA ARG A 288 -0.28 -14.79 18.04
C ARG A 288 -0.57 -14.65 19.53
N THR A 289 -0.42 -15.72 20.31
CA THR A 289 -0.66 -15.70 21.76
C THR A 289 0.61 -15.74 22.61
N GLN A 290 1.78 -15.90 21.98
CA GLN A 290 3.07 -15.91 22.66
C GLN A 290 3.50 -14.48 23.07
N GLY A 291 4.02 -14.34 24.29
CA GLY A 291 4.65 -13.09 24.75
C GLY A 291 3.70 -11.88 24.83
N MET A 292 2.39 -12.11 24.96
CA MET A 292 1.40 -11.04 24.99
C MET A 292 1.50 -10.18 26.25
N MET A 293 1.44 -8.86 26.07
CA MET A 293 1.37 -7.91 27.19
C MET A 293 0.07 -8.01 28.01
N GLN A 294 -1.04 -8.47 27.39
CA GLN A 294 -2.34 -8.61 28.06
C GLN A 294 -2.88 -10.04 27.94
N PRO A 295 -2.46 -10.98 28.80
CA PRO A 295 -2.82 -12.40 28.71
C PRO A 295 -4.33 -12.66 28.62
N LYS A 296 -5.15 -11.80 29.25
CA LYS A 296 -6.63 -11.90 29.23
C LYS A 296 -7.25 -11.74 27.83
N MET A 297 -6.53 -11.16 26.87
CA MET A 297 -7.00 -11.02 25.49
C MET A 297 -6.76 -12.27 24.63
N ALA A 298 -5.99 -13.24 25.13
CA ALA A 298 -5.57 -14.39 24.34
C ALA A 298 -6.75 -15.21 23.80
N GLU A 299 -7.77 -15.49 24.62
CA GLU A 299 -8.96 -16.22 24.16
C GLU A 299 -9.73 -15.48 23.06
N LYS A 300 -9.83 -14.15 23.17
CA LYS A 300 -10.49 -13.33 22.15
C LYS A 300 -9.72 -13.36 20.83
N ILE A 301 -8.39 -13.22 20.91
CA ILE A 301 -7.50 -13.28 19.74
C ILE A 301 -7.55 -14.66 19.08
N LYS A 302 -7.57 -15.75 19.86
CA LYS A 302 -7.72 -17.11 19.33
C LYS A 302 -9.02 -17.27 18.54
N LYS A 303 -10.16 -16.95 19.16
CA LYS A 303 -11.48 -17.03 18.51
C LYS A 303 -11.56 -16.17 17.24
N GLN A 304 -10.94 -14.99 17.26
CA GLN A 304 -10.89 -14.13 16.10
C GLN A 304 -10.00 -14.71 14.99
N THR A 305 -8.83 -15.25 15.36
CA THR A 305 -7.89 -15.87 14.42
C THR A 305 -8.50 -17.13 13.78
N GLU A 306 -9.17 -17.99 14.54
CA GLU A 306 -9.91 -19.16 14.03
C GLU A 306 -11.01 -18.75 13.06
N LYS A 307 -11.70 -17.64 13.32
CA LYS A 307 -12.74 -17.12 12.44
C LYS A 307 -12.18 -16.55 11.13
N GLU A 308 -11.06 -15.82 11.21
CA GLU A 308 -10.46 -15.14 10.06
C GLU A 308 -9.59 -16.08 9.21
N PHE A 309 -8.93 -17.06 9.83
CA PHE A 309 -7.94 -17.95 9.24
C PHE A 309 -8.25 -19.41 9.61
N ALA A 310 -9.48 -19.87 9.31
CA ALA A 310 -9.97 -21.19 9.71
C ALA A 310 -9.06 -22.35 9.28
N ASP A 311 -8.40 -22.21 8.12
CA ASP A 311 -7.48 -23.20 7.56
C ASP A 311 -6.00 -22.78 7.69
N GLY A 312 -5.70 -21.77 8.53
CA GLY A 312 -4.41 -21.09 8.56
C GLY A 312 -4.27 -20.05 7.44
N ILE A 313 -3.03 -19.69 7.11
CA ILE A 313 -2.71 -18.76 6.00
C ILE A 313 -2.00 -19.58 4.91
N PRO A 314 -2.48 -19.57 3.66
CA PRO A 314 -1.81 -20.25 2.58
C PRO A 314 -0.53 -19.52 2.15
N ALA A 315 0.43 -20.26 1.59
CA ALA A 315 1.62 -19.67 0.99
C ALA A 315 1.23 -18.82 -0.23
N PHE A 316 1.62 -17.54 -0.21
CA PHE A 316 1.43 -16.63 -1.34
C PHE A 316 2.72 -16.37 -2.14
N GLY A 317 3.89 -16.53 -1.50
CA GLY A 317 5.18 -16.20 -2.08
C GLY A 317 5.54 -14.70 -2.04
N THR A 318 6.83 -14.42 -2.10
CA THR A 318 7.39 -13.07 -1.93
C THR A 318 6.93 -12.08 -2.99
N ASP A 319 6.89 -12.50 -4.26
CA ASP A 319 6.51 -11.63 -5.37
C ASP A 319 5.06 -11.18 -5.29
N ALA A 320 4.13 -12.07 -4.95
CA ALA A 320 2.74 -11.73 -4.74
C ALA A 320 2.58 -10.69 -3.62
N LEU A 321 3.30 -10.89 -2.50
CA LEU A 321 3.27 -9.97 -1.37
C LEU A 321 3.81 -8.59 -1.74
N ARG A 322 4.98 -8.54 -2.42
CA ARG A 322 5.59 -7.28 -2.89
C ARG A 322 4.67 -6.55 -3.86
N PHE A 323 4.13 -7.24 -4.86
CA PHE A 323 3.19 -6.63 -5.80
C PHE A 323 1.96 -6.07 -5.10
N THR A 324 1.44 -6.79 -4.09
CA THR A 324 0.31 -6.32 -3.29
C THR A 324 0.61 -4.99 -2.61
N PHE A 325 1.75 -4.88 -1.93
CA PHE A 325 2.11 -3.64 -1.23
C PHE A 325 2.42 -2.50 -2.18
N THR A 326 3.09 -2.75 -3.31
CA THR A 326 3.34 -1.72 -4.33
C THR A 326 2.03 -1.21 -4.92
N ALA A 327 1.07 -2.11 -5.23
CA ALA A 327 -0.24 -1.74 -5.74
C ALA A 327 -1.16 -1.06 -4.69
N LEU A 328 -0.83 -1.20 -3.40
CA LEU A 328 -1.51 -0.55 -2.29
C LEU A 328 -0.82 0.75 -1.82
N ALA A 329 0.37 1.04 -2.32
CA ALA A 329 1.19 2.21 -1.97
C ALA A 329 0.64 3.50 -2.62
N SER A 330 -0.63 3.79 -2.33
CA SER A 330 -1.28 5.07 -2.62
C SER A 330 -0.97 6.08 -1.51
N PHE A 331 -1.21 7.36 -1.78
CA PHE A 331 -1.00 8.47 -0.82
C PHE A 331 -2.01 8.51 0.35
N GLY A 332 -2.72 7.42 0.61
CA GLY A 332 -3.60 7.29 1.77
C GLY A 332 -2.81 7.16 3.08
N ARG A 333 -3.37 7.67 4.18
CA ARG A 333 -2.80 7.46 5.53
C ARG A 333 -2.84 6.00 5.96
N ASP A 334 -3.81 5.24 5.48
CA ASP A 334 -4.04 3.88 5.91
C ASP A 334 -4.00 2.94 4.71
N ILE A 335 -3.22 1.87 4.84
CA ILE A 335 -3.16 0.77 3.86
C ILE A 335 -3.98 -0.38 4.44
N LYS A 336 -5.19 -0.58 3.93
CA LYS A 336 -6.02 -1.72 4.33
C LYS A 336 -5.49 -2.98 3.68
N PHE A 337 -4.87 -3.85 4.49
CA PHE A 337 -4.35 -5.11 4.01
C PHE A 337 -5.43 -6.20 4.03
N ASP A 338 -5.59 -6.89 2.90
CA ASP A 338 -6.55 -7.98 2.70
C ASP A 338 -5.88 -9.14 1.95
N LEU A 339 -5.98 -10.35 2.52
CA LEU A 339 -5.40 -11.55 1.93
C LEU A 339 -5.99 -11.88 0.56
N LYS A 340 -7.27 -11.55 0.30
CA LYS A 340 -7.86 -11.77 -1.03
C LYS A 340 -7.13 -11.00 -2.12
N ARG A 341 -6.58 -9.84 -1.77
CA ARG A 341 -5.80 -9.04 -2.71
C ARG A 341 -4.43 -9.69 -2.99
N VAL A 342 -3.79 -10.26 -1.97
CA VAL A 342 -2.57 -11.05 -2.13
C VAL A 342 -2.81 -12.28 -3.01
N GLU A 343 -3.93 -12.97 -2.80
CA GLU A 343 -4.34 -14.10 -3.65
C GLU A 343 -4.51 -13.67 -5.11
N GLY A 344 -5.15 -12.53 -5.35
CA GLY A 344 -5.30 -11.94 -6.68
C GLY A 344 -3.95 -11.71 -7.37
N TYR A 345 -2.95 -11.19 -6.65
CA TYR A 345 -1.62 -10.97 -7.21
C TYR A 345 -0.75 -12.23 -7.27
N ARG A 346 -1.02 -13.26 -6.46
CA ARG A 346 -0.47 -14.61 -6.68
C ARG A 346 -0.99 -15.18 -8.00
N ASN A 347 -2.28 -15.01 -8.29
CA ASN A 347 -2.87 -15.43 -9.57
C ASN A 347 -2.29 -14.64 -10.75
N PHE A 348 -1.98 -13.36 -10.57
CA PHE A 348 -1.20 -12.56 -11.53
C PHE A 348 0.17 -13.16 -11.82
N CYS A 349 0.94 -13.47 -10.78
CA CYS A 349 2.25 -14.12 -10.92
C CYS A 349 2.15 -15.46 -11.66
N ASN A 350 1.16 -16.30 -11.32
CA ASN A 350 0.90 -17.54 -12.03
C ASN A 350 0.51 -17.32 -13.50
N LYS A 351 -0.23 -16.26 -13.80
CA LYS A 351 -0.59 -15.92 -15.19
C LYS A 351 0.64 -15.52 -16.00
N LEU A 352 1.53 -14.72 -15.43
CA LEU A 352 2.81 -14.36 -16.03
C LEU A 352 3.67 -15.60 -16.30
N TRP A 353 3.77 -16.51 -15.32
CA TRP A 353 4.49 -17.78 -15.47
C TRP A 353 3.91 -18.67 -16.58
N ASN A 354 2.58 -18.78 -16.67
CA ASN A 354 1.95 -19.55 -17.74
C ASN A 354 2.15 -18.91 -19.11
N ALA A 355 2.14 -17.57 -19.18
CA ALA A 355 2.42 -16.82 -20.40
C ALA A 355 3.87 -17.03 -20.86
N SER A 356 4.85 -16.97 -19.96
CA SER A 356 6.25 -17.24 -20.31
C SER A 356 6.43 -18.67 -20.79
N ARG A 357 5.87 -19.67 -20.10
CA ARG A 357 5.93 -21.06 -20.53
C ARG A 357 5.38 -21.28 -21.94
N PHE A 358 4.26 -20.63 -22.28
CA PHE A 358 3.71 -20.69 -23.64
C PHE A 358 4.72 -20.18 -24.67
N VAL A 359 5.35 -19.03 -24.42
CA VAL A 359 6.35 -18.45 -25.32
C VAL A 359 7.57 -19.36 -25.44
N LEU A 360 8.16 -19.74 -24.31
CA LEU A 360 9.37 -20.55 -24.28
C LEU A 360 9.18 -21.89 -25.01
N MET A 361 8.07 -22.59 -24.77
CA MET A 361 7.74 -23.83 -25.47
C MET A 361 7.52 -23.66 -26.98
N LYS A 362 7.15 -22.46 -27.45
CA LYS A 362 6.96 -22.17 -28.88
C LYS A 362 8.25 -21.76 -29.58
N LEU A 363 9.27 -21.37 -28.84
CA LEU A 363 10.54 -20.85 -29.36
C LEU A 363 11.71 -21.80 -29.10
N GLU A 364 11.53 -22.84 -28.28
CA GLU A 364 12.53 -23.86 -28.03
C GLU A 364 13.01 -24.50 -29.34
N GLY A 365 14.32 -24.42 -29.61
CA GLY A 365 14.94 -24.97 -30.82
C GLY A 365 14.74 -24.16 -32.10
N GLU A 366 14.07 -22.99 -32.03
CA GLU A 366 13.83 -22.12 -33.19
C GLU A 366 14.91 -21.03 -33.30
N THR A 367 15.29 -20.67 -34.52
CA THR A 367 16.19 -19.54 -34.78
C THR A 367 15.39 -18.25 -34.87
N ILE A 368 15.65 -17.30 -33.97
CA ILE A 368 14.91 -16.03 -33.91
C ILE A 368 15.54 -14.97 -34.82
N ASP A 369 14.83 -14.54 -35.86
CA ASP A 369 15.20 -13.39 -36.69
C ASP A 369 14.58 -12.09 -36.13
N ALA A 370 15.40 -11.30 -35.44
CA ALA A 370 14.97 -10.03 -34.84
C ALA A 370 14.52 -8.97 -35.86
N ASN A 371 14.85 -9.13 -37.15
CA ASN A 371 14.48 -8.20 -38.22
C ASN A 371 13.34 -8.72 -39.10
N ALA A 372 12.70 -9.82 -38.70
CA ALA A 372 11.60 -10.39 -39.44
C ALA A 372 10.44 -9.39 -39.58
N LYS A 373 9.73 -9.48 -40.70
CA LYS A 373 8.59 -8.60 -40.99
C LYS A 373 7.49 -8.81 -39.96
N LEU A 374 7.07 -7.72 -39.33
CA LEU A 374 6.03 -7.72 -38.31
C LEU A 374 4.63 -7.81 -38.91
N SER A 375 3.73 -8.52 -38.24
CA SER A 375 2.29 -8.43 -38.50
C SER A 375 1.69 -7.21 -37.79
N ILE A 376 0.44 -6.87 -38.10
CA ILE A 376 -0.24 -5.76 -37.40
C ILE A 376 -0.42 -6.03 -35.90
N ALA A 377 -0.55 -7.30 -35.51
CA ALA A 377 -0.69 -7.68 -34.10
C ALA A 377 0.65 -7.52 -33.36
N ASP A 378 1.77 -7.77 -34.04
CA ASP A 378 3.12 -7.58 -33.52
C ASP A 378 3.43 -6.09 -33.35
N GLU A 379 3.15 -5.29 -34.38
CA GLU A 379 3.27 -3.82 -34.31
C GLU A 379 2.39 -3.24 -33.21
N TRP A 380 1.19 -3.79 -33.03
CA TRP A 380 0.27 -3.37 -31.98
C TRP A 380 0.84 -3.60 -30.59
N ILE A 381 1.26 -4.83 -30.25
CA ILE A 381 1.75 -5.11 -28.89
C ILE A 381 3.02 -4.33 -28.58
N LEU A 382 3.89 -4.09 -29.57
CA LEU A 382 5.07 -3.25 -29.43
C LEU A 382 4.70 -1.78 -29.19
N SER A 383 3.69 -1.25 -29.86
CA SER A 383 3.14 0.09 -29.61
C SER A 383 2.57 0.20 -28.19
N ARG A 384 1.78 -0.79 -27.77
CA ARG A 384 1.23 -0.87 -26.40
C ARG A 384 2.33 -0.90 -25.34
N LEU A 385 3.39 -1.66 -25.58
CA LEU A 385 4.56 -1.73 -24.70
C LEU A 385 5.22 -0.35 -24.54
N GLN A 386 5.36 0.44 -25.61
CA GLN A 386 5.91 1.80 -25.50
C GLN A 386 5.02 2.73 -24.68
N GLY A 387 3.70 2.63 -24.86
CA GLY A 387 2.72 3.34 -24.03
C GLY A 387 2.84 2.95 -22.54
N THR A 388 3.03 1.67 -22.25
CA THR A 388 3.25 1.16 -20.88
C THR A 388 4.55 1.70 -20.28
N LYS A 389 5.67 1.67 -21.01
CA LYS A 389 6.95 2.26 -20.57
C LYS A 389 6.80 3.74 -20.19
N THR A 390 6.13 4.51 -21.06
CA THR A 390 5.87 5.94 -20.82
C THR A 390 5.07 6.16 -19.53
N LYS A 391 4.02 5.35 -19.30
CA LYS A 391 3.22 5.42 -18.06
C LYS A 391 4.04 5.03 -16.83
N VAL A 392 4.82 3.96 -16.91
CA VAL A 392 5.65 3.46 -15.82
C VAL A 392 6.71 4.49 -15.43
N GLU A 393 7.42 5.08 -16.39
CA GLU A 393 8.40 6.12 -16.15
C GLU A 393 7.78 7.34 -15.46
N LYS A 394 6.62 7.81 -15.96
CA LYS A 394 5.87 8.90 -15.34
C LYS A 394 5.47 8.55 -13.90
N HIS A 395 4.87 7.40 -13.68
CA HIS A 395 4.38 7.00 -12.38
C HIS A 395 5.51 6.78 -11.37
N LEU A 396 6.66 6.26 -11.81
CA LEU A 396 7.84 6.13 -10.96
C LEU A 396 8.39 7.51 -10.57
N LYS A 397 8.48 8.46 -11.52
CA LYS A 397 8.91 9.84 -11.27
C LYS A 397 7.99 10.58 -10.30
N ASP A 398 6.69 10.30 -10.36
CA ASP A 398 5.67 10.91 -9.49
C ASP A 398 5.48 10.13 -8.18
N TYR A 399 6.28 9.09 -7.91
CA TYR A 399 6.13 8.17 -6.78
C TYR A 399 4.73 7.51 -6.67
N ARG A 400 4.02 7.38 -7.79
CA ARG A 400 2.72 6.71 -7.91
C ARG A 400 2.90 5.23 -8.21
N LEU A 401 3.49 4.53 -7.24
CA LEU A 401 3.75 3.08 -7.33
C LEU A 401 2.47 2.26 -7.54
N ASP A 402 1.35 2.73 -6.99
CA ASP A 402 0.03 2.17 -7.20
C ASP A 402 -0.39 2.20 -8.68
N LEU A 403 -0.25 3.35 -9.35
CA LEU A 403 -0.56 3.50 -10.77
C LEU A 403 0.44 2.78 -11.68
N MET A 404 1.72 2.73 -11.28
CA MET A 404 2.73 1.95 -11.97
C MET A 404 2.37 0.45 -11.97
N SER A 405 2.03 -0.10 -10.80
CA SER A 405 1.56 -1.49 -10.68
C SER A 405 0.31 -1.76 -11.51
N GLN A 406 -0.64 -0.81 -11.55
CA GLN A 406 -1.84 -0.94 -12.38
C GLN A 406 -1.50 -0.98 -13.87
N ALA A 407 -0.66 -0.07 -14.36
CA ALA A 407 -0.26 -0.03 -15.78
C ALA A 407 0.44 -1.33 -16.21
N LEU A 408 1.32 -1.87 -15.36
CA LEU A 408 2.00 -3.15 -15.60
C LEU A 408 1.03 -4.33 -15.59
N TYR A 409 0.11 -4.37 -14.62
CA TYR A 409 -0.91 -5.40 -14.53
C TYR A 409 -1.81 -5.41 -15.78
N GLU A 410 -2.30 -4.24 -16.20
CA GLU A 410 -3.17 -4.08 -17.37
C GLU A 410 -2.46 -4.51 -18.66
N PHE A 411 -1.19 -4.15 -18.83
CA PHE A 411 -0.42 -4.56 -19.99
C PHE A 411 -0.21 -6.08 -20.03
N VAL A 412 0.25 -6.68 -18.94
CA VAL A 412 0.55 -8.12 -18.88
C VAL A 412 -0.73 -8.94 -19.03
N TRP A 413 -1.76 -8.63 -18.25
CA TRP A 413 -2.98 -9.44 -18.19
C TRP A 413 -3.93 -9.10 -19.34
N GLY A 414 -4.17 -7.81 -19.58
CA GLY A 414 -5.13 -7.33 -20.57
C GLY A 414 -4.59 -7.39 -21.99
N ASP A 415 -3.51 -6.67 -22.27
CA ASP A 415 -2.98 -6.52 -23.63
C ASP A 415 -2.22 -7.78 -24.08
N TYR A 416 -1.24 -8.23 -23.29
CA TYR A 416 -0.37 -9.35 -23.67
C TYR A 416 -1.08 -10.70 -23.57
N CYS A 417 -1.52 -11.08 -22.38
CA CYS A 417 -2.16 -12.38 -22.16
C CYS A 417 -3.58 -12.48 -22.74
N GLY A 418 -4.38 -11.41 -22.59
CA GLY A 418 -5.78 -11.41 -22.99
C GLY A 418 -5.99 -11.35 -24.51
N TRP A 419 -5.03 -10.79 -25.24
CA TRP A 419 -5.13 -10.56 -26.68
C TRP A 419 -3.92 -11.03 -27.45
N TYR A 420 -2.71 -10.51 -27.20
CA TYR A 420 -1.57 -10.79 -28.06
C TYR A 420 -1.20 -12.28 -28.13
N LEU A 421 -1.18 -12.98 -27.00
CA LEU A 421 -0.93 -14.43 -26.98
C LEU A 421 -1.99 -15.25 -27.72
N GLU A 422 -3.23 -14.77 -27.79
CA GLU A 422 -4.29 -15.43 -28.56
C GLU A 422 -4.15 -15.12 -30.05
N LEU A 423 -3.84 -13.87 -30.40
CA LEU A 423 -3.56 -13.43 -31.77
C LEU A 423 -2.32 -14.10 -32.35
N SER A 424 -1.30 -14.38 -31.53
CA SER A 424 -0.05 -15.01 -31.97
C SER A 424 -0.22 -16.47 -32.36
N LYS A 425 -1.21 -17.19 -31.83
CA LYS A 425 -1.44 -18.61 -32.16
C LYS A 425 -1.69 -18.87 -33.65
N PRO A 426 -2.65 -18.21 -34.32
CA PRO A 426 -2.82 -18.36 -35.77
C PRO A 426 -1.64 -17.78 -36.57
N LEU A 427 -0.97 -16.73 -36.05
CA LEU A 427 0.20 -16.14 -36.73
C LEU A 427 1.45 -17.03 -36.70
N LEU A 428 1.63 -17.81 -35.63
CA LEU A 428 2.69 -18.83 -35.53
C LEU A 428 2.43 -20.04 -36.45
N ALA A 429 1.19 -20.25 -36.87
CA ALA A 429 0.82 -21.32 -37.80
C ALA A 429 0.95 -20.91 -39.28
N ASP A 430 1.13 -19.61 -39.57
CA ASP A 430 1.33 -19.09 -40.92
C ASP A 430 2.81 -18.74 -41.13
N GLU A 431 3.46 -19.43 -42.06
CA GLU A 431 4.88 -19.26 -42.42
C GLU A 431 5.25 -17.81 -42.76
N LYS A 432 4.32 -16.99 -43.27
CA LYS A 432 4.58 -15.59 -43.61
C LYS A 432 4.71 -14.68 -42.39
N THR A 433 4.08 -15.05 -41.28
CA THR A 433 4.03 -14.25 -40.04
C THR A 433 4.79 -14.88 -38.89
N LYS A 434 5.13 -16.18 -38.99
CA LYS A 434 5.79 -16.97 -37.94
C LYS A 434 7.04 -16.26 -37.40
N ALA A 435 8.00 -15.92 -38.27
CA ALA A 435 9.27 -15.33 -37.85
C ALA A 435 9.11 -13.99 -37.09
N GLY A 436 8.26 -13.08 -37.60
CA GLY A 436 7.97 -11.80 -36.95
C GLY A 436 7.27 -11.97 -35.60
N THR A 437 6.37 -12.94 -35.51
CA THR A 437 5.65 -13.27 -34.26
C THR A 437 6.60 -13.87 -33.22
N GLN A 438 7.50 -14.76 -33.62
CA GLN A 438 8.50 -15.35 -32.74
C GLN A 438 9.44 -14.29 -32.15
N ALA A 439 9.96 -13.39 -32.99
CA ALA A 439 10.80 -12.27 -32.56
C ALA A 439 10.07 -11.33 -31.60
N THR A 440 8.78 -11.06 -31.87
CA THR A 440 7.99 -10.15 -31.03
C THR A 440 7.62 -10.77 -29.69
N LEU A 441 7.23 -12.05 -29.65
CA LEU A 441 6.92 -12.75 -28.40
C LEU A 441 8.09 -12.71 -27.42
N ILE A 442 9.31 -13.02 -27.88
CA ILE A 442 10.48 -13.01 -26.99
C ILE A 442 10.91 -11.59 -26.61
N LYS A 443 10.86 -10.63 -27.53
CA LYS A 443 11.18 -9.22 -27.23
C LYS A 443 10.23 -8.65 -26.18
N VAL A 444 8.93 -8.81 -26.37
CA VAL A 444 7.91 -8.30 -25.44
C VAL A 444 8.01 -9.01 -24.09
N LEU A 445 8.20 -10.34 -24.06
CA LEU A 445 8.37 -11.08 -22.81
C LEU A 445 9.59 -10.58 -22.03
N ASN A 446 10.74 -10.43 -22.70
CA ASN A 446 11.99 -9.98 -22.09
C ASN A 446 11.84 -8.58 -21.48
N GLU A 447 11.34 -7.60 -22.24
CA GLU A 447 11.15 -6.24 -21.71
C GLU A 447 10.06 -6.16 -20.65
N MET A 448 8.99 -6.95 -20.78
CA MET A 448 7.91 -7.01 -19.79
C MET A 448 8.43 -7.51 -18.43
N VAL A 449 9.28 -8.53 -18.40
CA VAL A 449 9.88 -9.00 -17.14
C VAL A 449 10.87 -7.99 -16.57
N THR A 450 11.63 -7.28 -17.41
CA THR A 450 12.49 -6.17 -16.95
C THR A 450 11.69 -5.05 -16.28
N LEU A 451 10.56 -4.66 -16.86
CA LEU A 451 9.69 -3.64 -16.29
C LEU A 451 9.09 -4.06 -14.93
N LEU A 452 8.77 -5.35 -14.77
CA LEU A 452 8.18 -5.92 -13.56
C LEU A 452 9.21 -6.21 -12.45
N HIS A 453 10.48 -6.37 -12.80
CA HIS A 453 11.54 -6.84 -11.89
C HIS A 453 11.68 -6.03 -10.59
N PRO A 454 11.57 -4.68 -10.56
CA PRO A 454 11.61 -3.91 -9.32
C PRO A 454 10.50 -4.31 -8.31
N ILE A 455 9.42 -4.94 -8.77
CA ILE A 455 8.28 -5.33 -7.95
C ILE A 455 8.32 -6.83 -7.63
N ILE A 456 8.58 -7.68 -8.63
CA ILE A 456 8.50 -9.15 -8.52
C ILE A 456 9.81 -9.82 -8.98
N PRO A 457 10.92 -9.62 -8.24
CA PRO A 457 12.23 -9.97 -8.75
C PRO A 457 12.47 -11.46 -8.96
N PHE A 458 11.82 -12.35 -8.19
CA PHE A 458 12.19 -13.77 -8.24
C PHE A 458 11.66 -14.47 -9.49
N ILE A 459 10.37 -14.33 -9.77
CA ILE A 459 9.73 -14.90 -10.96
C ILE A 459 10.27 -14.26 -12.24
N THR A 460 10.54 -12.95 -12.22
CA THR A 460 11.05 -12.25 -13.40
C THR A 460 12.49 -12.63 -13.72
N GLU A 461 13.36 -12.83 -12.73
CA GLU A 461 14.73 -13.31 -12.93
C GLU A 461 14.71 -14.69 -13.60
N GLU A 462 13.94 -15.62 -13.06
CA GLU A 462 13.81 -16.99 -13.57
C GLU A 462 13.29 -17.02 -15.02
N ILE A 463 12.26 -16.23 -15.34
CA ILE A 463 11.74 -16.12 -16.71
C ILE A 463 12.80 -15.50 -17.64
N PHE A 464 13.53 -14.49 -17.18
CA PHE A 464 14.54 -13.80 -17.98
C PHE A 464 15.72 -14.72 -18.32
N GLU A 465 16.18 -15.53 -17.36
CA GLU A 465 17.21 -16.55 -17.59
C GLU A 465 16.79 -17.52 -18.70
N GLN A 466 15.55 -18.03 -18.63
CA GLN A 466 15.00 -18.93 -19.66
C GLN A 466 14.88 -18.23 -21.03
N CYS A 467 14.52 -16.94 -21.05
CA CYS A 467 14.50 -16.15 -22.30
C CYS A 467 15.91 -16.01 -22.90
N ASN A 468 16.92 -15.75 -22.06
CA ASN A 468 18.30 -15.58 -22.51
C ASN A 468 18.90 -16.86 -23.06
N ALA A 469 18.55 -18.02 -22.49
CA ALA A 469 18.95 -19.31 -23.03
C ALA A 469 18.49 -19.50 -24.48
N ILE A 470 17.25 -19.09 -24.80
CA ILE A 470 16.73 -19.12 -26.18
C ILE A 470 17.47 -18.13 -27.09
N LEU A 471 17.84 -16.96 -26.57
CA LEU A 471 18.55 -15.92 -27.32
C LEU A 471 20.06 -16.16 -27.43
N GLY A 472 20.60 -17.22 -26.83
CA GLY A 472 22.04 -17.49 -26.77
C GLY A 472 22.84 -16.45 -25.97
N LYS A 473 22.22 -15.84 -24.96
CA LYS A 473 22.81 -14.80 -24.09
C LYS A 473 23.00 -15.29 -22.66
N ASP A 474 23.58 -16.48 -22.49
CA ASP A 474 23.73 -17.14 -21.20
C ASP A 474 24.51 -16.30 -20.16
N ASN A 475 24.22 -16.51 -18.87
CA ASN A 475 24.87 -15.90 -17.70
C ASN A 475 24.62 -14.39 -17.47
N GLN A 476 23.57 -13.82 -18.04
CA GLN A 476 23.15 -12.45 -17.71
C GLN A 476 22.01 -12.45 -16.69
N SER A 477 22.25 -11.81 -15.54
CA SER A 477 21.20 -11.51 -14.56
C SER A 477 20.33 -10.36 -15.05
N LEU A 478 19.03 -10.40 -14.74
CA LEU A 478 18.10 -9.31 -15.01
C LEU A 478 18.43 -8.09 -14.14
N MET A 479 18.93 -8.30 -12.92
CA MET A 479 19.31 -7.25 -11.97
C MET A 479 20.34 -6.26 -12.53
N THR A 480 21.16 -6.68 -13.51
CA THR A 480 22.22 -5.85 -14.11
C THR A 480 21.84 -5.25 -15.46
N GLN A 481 20.62 -5.53 -15.95
CA GLN A 481 20.18 -5.03 -17.25
C GLN A 481 19.78 -3.55 -17.21
N ALA A 482 19.99 -2.88 -18.33
CA ALA A 482 19.48 -1.53 -18.51
C ALA A 482 17.95 -1.54 -18.53
N TYR A 483 17.34 -0.57 -17.86
CA TYR A 483 15.90 -0.40 -17.89
C TYR A 483 15.43 -0.02 -19.31
N PRO A 484 14.40 -0.67 -19.87
CA PRO A 484 14.05 -0.52 -21.27
C PRO A 484 13.50 0.88 -21.56
N GLN A 485 14.06 1.53 -22.58
CA GLN A 485 13.69 2.88 -22.99
C GLN A 485 12.53 2.87 -24.00
N VAL A 486 11.83 4.00 -24.12
CA VAL A 486 10.76 4.18 -25.10
C VAL A 486 11.34 4.28 -26.52
N GLU A 487 10.89 3.39 -27.40
CA GLU A 487 11.27 3.35 -28.81
C GLU A 487 10.17 3.98 -29.66
N SER A 488 10.28 5.29 -29.94
CA SER A 488 9.22 6.05 -30.63
C SER A 488 8.85 5.49 -32.01
N GLN A 489 9.80 4.84 -32.70
CA GLN A 489 9.58 4.18 -33.98
C GLN A 489 8.66 2.95 -33.92
N LEU A 490 8.44 2.38 -32.73
CA LEU A 490 7.55 1.23 -32.53
C LEU A 490 6.12 1.64 -32.17
N ILE A 491 5.86 2.95 -32.02
CA ILE A 491 4.51 3.48 -31.79
C ILE A 491 3.77 3.51 -33.13
N SER A 492 2.62 2.85 -33.20
CA SER A 492 1.80 2.76 -34.40
C SER A 492 0.33 2.96 -34.07
N GLU A 493 -0.17 4.18 -34.27
CA GLU A 493 -1.61 4.47 -34.14
C GLU A 493 -2.45 3.62 -35.10
N GLN A 494 -1.88 3.27 -36.25
CA GLN A 494 -2.55 2.45 -37.24
C GLN A 494 -2.77 1.02 -36.72
N SER A 495 -1.75 0.39 -36.13
CA SER A 495 -1.90 -0.95 -35.55
C SER A 495 -2.86 -0.94 -34.36
N GLU A 496 -2.83 0.12 -33.54
CA GLU A 496 -3.77 0.30 -32.43
C GLU A 496 -5.22 0.43 -32.89
N ARG A 497 -5.51 1.22 -33.93
CA ARG A 497 -6.87 1.31 -34.49
C ARG A 497 -7.33 0.00 -35.10
N GLU A 498 -6.47 -0.67 -35.87
CA GLU A 498 -6.80 -1.90 -36.57
C GLU A 498 -7.02 -3.08 -35.62
N VAL A 499 -6.16 -3.25 -34.61
CA VAL A 499 -6.38 -4.27 -33.58
C VAL A 499 -7.56 -3.93 -32.69
N LYS A 500 -7.83 -2.65 -32.40
CA LYS A 500 -9.05 -2.26 -31.68
C LYS A 500 -10.33 -2.66 -32.43
N TRP A 501 -10.32 -2.54 -33.76
CA TRP A 501 -11.41 -3.03 -34.60
C TRP A 501 -11.56 -4.55 -34.48
N LEU A 502 -10.46 -5.32 -34.56
CA LEU A 502 -10.48 -6.78 -34.37
C LEU A 502 -11.04 -7.17 -33.00
N GLN A 503 -10.58 -6.51 -31.95
CA GLN A 503 -11.05 -6.73 -30.59
C GLN A 503 -12.55 -6.49 -30.48
N THR A 504 -13.04 -5.39 -31.06
CA THR A 504 -14.46 -5.03 -31.03
C THR A 504 -15.30 -6.08 -31.77
N PHE A 505 -14.84 -6.56 -32.93
CA PHE A 505 -15.49 -7.64 -33.66
C PHE A 505 -15.58 -8.93 -32.84
N ILE A 506 -14.44 -9.38 -32.30
CA ILE A 506 -14.35 -10.64 -31.54
C ILE A 506 -15.18 -10.56 -30.26
N LEU A 507 -15.14 -9.42 -29.55
CA LEU A 507 -15.96 -9.17 -28.36
C LEU A 507 -17.44 -9.16 -28.70
N GLY A 508 -17.85 -8.56 -29.82
CA GLY A 508 -19.25 -8.60 -30.29
C GLY A 508 -19.75 -10.03 -30.49
N ILE A 509 -18.95 -10.90 -31.12
CA ILE A 509 -19.29 -12.32 -31.26
C ILE A 509 -19.34 -13.03 -29.90
N ARG A 510 -18.36 -12.80 -29.03
CA ARG A 510 -18.34 -13.41 -27.69
C ARG A 510 -19.53 -12.98 -26.85
N GLN A 511 -19.93 -11.72 -26.97
CA GLN A 511 -21.14 -11.18 -26.33
C GLN A 511 -22.39 -11.91 -26.84
N ILE A 512 -22.57 -12.01 -28.16
CA ILE A 512 -23.69 -12.77 -28.75
C ILE A 512 -23.69 -14.22 -28.25
N ARG A 513 -22.53 -14.89 -28.22
CA ARG A 513 -22.43 -16.25 -27.69
C ARG A 513 -22.84 -16.35 -26.22
N GLY A 514 -22.41 -15.40 -25.40
CA GLY A 514 -22.73 -15.37 -23.97
C GLY A 514 -24.21 -15.12 -23.72
N GLU A 515 -24.78 -14.10 -24.37
CA GLU A 515 -26.20 -13.76 -24.30
C GLU A 515 -27.04 -14.96 -24.76
N MET A 516 -26.77 -15.49 -25.94
CA MET A 516 -27.54 -16.59 -26.53
C MET A 516 -27.14 -17.99 -26.01
N ASN A 517 -26.28 -18.06 -24.98
CA ASN A 517 -25.79 -19.31 -24.37
C ASN A 517 -25.26 -20.34 -25.39
N ILE A 518 -24.60 -19.85 -26.43
CA ILE A 518 -24.06 -20.68 -27.51
C ILE A 518 -22.71 -21.27 -27.06
N PRO A 519 -22.49 -22.59 -27.16
CA PRO A 519 -21.23 -23.22 -26.76
C PRO A 519 -20.01 -22.59 -27.44
N PRO A 520 -18.90 -22.31 -26.72
CA PRO A 520 -17.73 -21.62 -27.26
C PRO A 520 -17.10 -22.30 -28.49
N ASN A 521 -17.17 -23.62 -28.58
CA ASN A 521 -16.56 -24.41 -29.65
C ASN A 521 -17.49 -24.65 -30.85
N LYS A 522 -18.77 -24.24 -30.79
CA LYS A 522 -19.72 -24.42 -31.90
C LYS A 522 -19.36 -23.44 -33.03
N PRO A 523 -19.04 -23.90 -34.25
CA PRO A 523 -18.80 -23.03 -35.39
C PRO A 523 -20.06 -22.22 -35.73
N LEU A 524 -19.92 -20.93 -36.04
CA LEU A 524 -21.05 -20.05 -36.42
C LEU A 524 -20.86 -19.48 -37.82
N ASN A 525 -21.96 -19.34 -38.54
CA ASN A 525 -22.01 -18.53 -39.76
C ASN A 525 -22.29 -17.09 -39.34
N CYS A 526 -21.55 -16.15 -39.90
CA CYS A 526 -21.65 -14.74 -39.60
C CYS A 526 -21.93 -13.97 -40.90
N PHE A 527 -22.88 -13.04 -40.84
CA PHE A 527 -23.08 -12.05 -41.89
C PHE A 527 -22.61 -10.69 -41.41
N VAL A 528 -21.97 -9.94 -42.30
CA VAL A 528 -21.61 -8.53 -42.06
C VAL A 528 -22.36 -7.62 -43.01
N GLN A 529 -22.93 -6.54 -42.48
CA GLN A 529 -23.69 -5.55 -43.23
C GLN A 529 -23.30 -4.13 -42.80
N ASN A 530 -23.54 -3.13 -43.64
CA ASN A 530 -23.22 -1.71 -43.36
C ASN A 530 -21.74 -1.44 -43.09
N PHE A 531 -20.85 -2.18 -43.74
CA PHE A 531 -19.40 -2.00 -43.63
C PHE A 531 -18.91 -0.94 -44.65
N ASN A 532 -17.91 -0.16 -44.26
CA ASN A 532 -17.23 0.78 -45.17
C ASN A 532 -16.01 0.11 -45.85
N LYS A 533 -15.28 0.87 -46.70
CA LYS A 533 -14.09 0.34 -47.39
C LYS A 533 -12.98 -0.13 -46.45
N THR A 534 -12.82 0.51 -45.30
CA THR A 534 -11.82 0.14 -44.29
C THR A 534 -12.21 -1.16 -43.59
N ASP A 535 -13.48 -1.29 -43.19
CA ASP A 535 -14.02 -2.52 -42.61
C ASP A 535 -13.84 -3.71 -43.58
N GLU A 536 -14.14 -3.49 -44.86
CA GLU A 536 -13.95 -4.50 -45.89
C GLU A 536 -12.48 -4.93 -46.02
N ALA A 537 -11.56 -3.97 -46.03
CA ALA A 537 -10.14 -4.25 -46.08
C ALA A 537 -9.67 -5.05 -44.85
N TYR A 538 -10.16 -4.71 -43.65
CA TYR A 538 -9.83 -5.42 -42.42
C TYR A 538 -10.42 -6.83 -42.36
N LEU A 539 -11.67 -7.02 -42.78
CA LEU A 539 -12.29 -8.34 -42.91
C LEU A 539 -11.48 -9.26 -43.83
N ASN A 540 -11.13 -8.75 -45.01
CA ASN A 540 -10.36 -9.52 -46.00
C ASN A 540 -8.95 -9.86 -45.47
N LYS A 541 -8.29 -8.90 -44.81
CA LYS A 541 -6.93 -9.06 -44.29
C LYS A 541 -6.87 -10.04 -43.11
N HIS A 542 -7.88 -10.05 -42.24
CA HIS A 542 -7.84 -10.76 -40.95
C HIS A 542 -8.80 -11.94 -40.85
N ILE A 543 -9.35 -12.40 -41.98
CA ILE A 543 -10.36 -13.48 -42.01
C ILE A 543 -9.92 -14.72 -41.21
N ASN A 544 -8.65 -15.11 -41.30
CA ASN A 544 -8.11 -16.27 -40.59
C ASN A 544 -8.10 -16.08 -39.06
N ILE A 545 -7.71 -14.88 -38.60
CA ILE A 545 -7.71 -14.51 -37.18
C ILE A 545 -9.14 -14.50 -36.65
N LEU A 546 -10.05 -13.85 -37.37
CA LEU A 546 -11.47 -13.75 -37.00
C LEU A 546 -12.12 -15.13 -36.90
N ASN A 547 -11.88 -16.00 -37.89
CA ASN A 547 -12.40 -17.37 -37.90
C ASN A 547 -11.86 -18.19 -36.72
N THR A 548 -10.57 -18.09 -36.45
CA THR A 548 -9.92 -18.87 -35.38
C THR A 548 -10.36 -18.42 -33.98
N LEU A 549 -10.32 -17.12 -33.70
CA LEU A 549 -10.58 -16.57 -32.37
C LEU A 549 -12.07 -16.44 -32.03
N SER A 550 -12.93 -16.32 -33.04
CA SER A 550 -14.38 -16.24 -32.85
C SER A 550 -15.07 -17.59 -33.09
N LYS A 551 -14.34 -18.59 -33.61
CA LYS A 551 -14.86 -19.90 -34.05
C LYS A 551 -15.95 -19.73 -35.11
N MET A 552 -15.64 -19.02 -36.19
CA MET A 552 -16.55 -18.86 -37.34
C MET A 552 -16.32 -19.97 -38.36
N ALA A 553 -17.42 -20.47 -38.94
CA ALA A 553 -17.43 -21.33 -40.11
C ALA A 553 -17.37 -20.49 -41.39
N THR A 554 -18.20 -19.44 -41.48
CA THR A 554 -18.17 -18.46 -42.58
C THR A 554 -18.34 -17.04 -42.05
N ILE A 555 -17.80 -16.06 -42.80
CA ILE A 555 -18.08 -14.63 -42.62
C ILE A 555 -18.44 -14.09 -44.00
N ASP A 556 -19.73 -13.92 -44.24
CA ASP A 556 -20.31 -13.57 -45.53
C ASP A 556 -20.75 -12.10 -45.53
N LYS A 557 -20.55 -11.40 -46.65
CA LYS A 557 -20.90 -9.99 -46.79
C LYS A 557 -22.30 -9.85 -47.38
N LEU A 558 -23.17 -9.08 -46.73
CA LEU A 558 -24.48 -8.71 -47.23
C LEU A 558 -24.46 -7.29 -47.77
N ALA A 559 -25.13 -7.04 -48.90
CA ALA A 559 -25.34 -5.67 -49.37
C ALA A 559 -26.26 -4.92 -48.42
N THR A 560 -26.18 -3.59 -48.42
CA THR A 560 -26.99 -2.72 -47.53
C THR A 560 -28.50 -2.94 -47.69
N ASN A 561 -28.94 -3.36 -48.89
CA ASN A 561 -30.35 -3.58 -49.20
C ASN A 561 -30.77 -5.05 -49.15
N ASP A 562 -29.85 -5.97 -48.85
CA ASP A 562 -30.20 -7.38 -48.71
C ASP A 562 -30.97 -7.60 -47.40
N GLU A 563 -32.03 -8.40 -47.47
CA GLU A 563 -32.81 -8.79 -46.31
C GLU A 563 -31.98 -9.77 -45.47
N ALA A 564 -31.56 -9.32 -44.28
CA ALA A 564 -30.73 -10.15 -43.42
C ALA A 564 -31.58 -11.23 -42.72
N PRO A 565 -31.05 -12.44 -42.54
CA PRO A 565 -31.73 -13.48 -41.77
C PRO A 565 -31.92 -13.04 -40.33
N GLU A 566 -32.92 -13.60 -39.65
CA GLU A 566 -33.20 -13.26 -38.26
C GLU A 566 -32.00 -13.60 -37.34
N SER A 567 -31.37 -12.57 -36.82
CA SER A 567 -30.01 -12.64 -36.28
C SER A 567 -29.86 -11.88 -34.96
N ALA A 568 -29.01 -12.40 -34.08
CA ALA A 568 -28.42 -11.58 -33.04
C ALA A 568 -27.43 -10.60 -33.67
N THR A 569 -27.45 -9.34 -33.20
CA THR A 569 -26.67 -8.25 -33.79
C THR A 569 -25.67 -7.70 -32.79
N ALA A 570 -24.43 -7.50 -33.24
CA ALA A 570 -23.43 -6.69 -32.56
C ALA A 570 -22.89 -5.60 -33.51
N LEU A 571 -22.36 -4.51 -32.97
CA LEU A 571 -21.88 -3.37 -33.76
C LEU A 571 -20.36 -3.22 -33.68
N VAL A 572 -19.75 -2.89 -34.81
CA VAL A 572 -18.36 -2.43 -34.91
C VAL A 572 -18.38 -1.11 -35.67
N GLY A 573 -18.46 0.00 -34.93
CA GLY A 573 -18.80 1.30 -35.54
C GLY A 573 -20.22 1.23 -36.14
N GLU A 574 -20.33 1.48 -37.45
CA GLU A 574 -21.59 1.38 -38.19
C GLU A 574 -21.85 -0.01 -38.77
N MET A 575 -20.81 -0.87 -38.84
CA MET A 575 -20.93 -2.24 -39.33
C MET A 575 -21.70 -3.10 -38.35
N LYS A 576 -22.66 -3.86 -38.88
CA LYS A 576 -23.43 -4.87 -38.15
C LYS A 576 -22.81 -6.25 -38.35
N ILE A 577 -22.56 -6.93 -37.25
CA ILE A 577 -22.26 -8.36 -37.16
C ILE A 577 -23.58 -9.07 -36.87
N LEU A 578 -23.95 -10.02 -37.72
CA LEU A 578 -25.24 -10.70 -37.68
C LEU A 578 -25.00 -12.21 -37.58
N ILE A 579 -25.44 -12.80 -36.47
CA ILE A 579 -25.38 -14.26 -36.25
C ILE A 579 -26.80 -14.83 -36.39
N PRO A 580 -27.10 -15.58 -37.48
CA PRO A 580 -28.41 -16.16 -37.70
C PRO A 580 -28.75 -17.14 -36.60
N LEU A 581 -29.91 -16.98 -35.97
CA LEU A 581 -30.28 -17.78 -34.81
C LEU A 581 -30.90 -19.14 -35.18
N ALA A 582 -31.36 -19.27 -36.43
CA ALA A 582 -31.94 -20.49 -36.97
C ALA A 582 -30.99 -21.69 -36.84
N GLY A 583 -31.42 -22.74 -36.12
CA GLY A 583 -30.65 -23.96 -35.89
C GLY A 583 -29.50 -23.84 -34.87
N LEU A 584 -29.25 -22.65 -34.31
CA LEU A 584 -28.25 -22.47 -33.27
C LEU A 584 -28.78 -22.68 -31.86
N ILE A 585 -30.05 -22.36 -31.64
CA ILE A 585 -30.74 -22.38 -30.35
C ILE A 585 -32.00 -23.23 -30.48
N ASP A 586 -32.24 -24.11 -29.51
CA ASP A 586 -33.54 -24.76 -29.33
C ASP A 586 -34.46 -23.78 -28.57
N LYS A 587 -35.43 -23.19 -29.28
CA LYS A 587 -36.32 -22.16 -28.74
C LYS A 587 -37.05 -22.63 -27.48
N GLU A 588 -37.55 -23.86 -27.46
CA GLU A 588 -38.30 -24.39 -26.33
C GLU A 588 -37.38 -24.60 -25.12
N GLN A 589 -36.19 -25.15 -25.35
CA GLN A 589 -35.19 -25.35 -24.30
C GLN A 589 -34.68 -24.02 -23.72
N GLU A 590 -34.44 -23.02 -24.56
CA GLU A 590 -33.92 -21.72 -24.13
C GLU A 590 -34.97 -20.87 -23.42
N VAL A 591 -36.23 -20.89 -23.89
CA VAL A 591 -37.36 -20.30 -23.17
C VAL A 591 -37.54 -20.96 -21.79
N ALA A 592 -37.44 -22.29 -21.71
CA ALA A 592 -37.52 -23.00 -20.43
C ALA A 592 -36.36 -22.64 -19.49
N ARG A 593 -35.14 -22.51 -20.02
CA ARG A 593 -33.94 -22.10 -19.26
C ARG A 593 -34.09 -20.69 -18.70
N LEU A 594 -34.43 -19.73 -19.55
CA LEU A 594 -34.61 -18.33 -19.17
C LEU A 594 -35.72 -18.17 -18.13
N ASN A 595 -36.86 -18.83 -18.30
CA ASN A 595 -37.93 -18.82 -17.30
C ASN A 595 -37.46 -19.38 -15.95
N LYS A 596 -36.69 -20.47 -15.94
CA LYS A 596 -36.15 -21.06 -14.71
C LYS A 596 -35.13 -20.14 -14.02
N GLU A 597 -34.33 -19.43 -14.80
CA GLU A 597 -33.32 -18.49 -14.27
C GLU A 597 -33.98 -17.21 -13.73
N ILE A 598 -34.99 -16.68 -14.44
CA ILE A 598 -35.85 -15.60 -13.96
C ILE A 598 -36.54 -16.00 -12.65
N GLU A 599 -37.13 -17.20 -12.58
CA GLU A 599 -37.79 -17.69 -11.34
C GLU A 599 -36.81 -17.77 -10.16
N LYS A 600 -35.56 -18.19 -10.41
CA LYS A 600 -34.51 -18.24 -9.38
C LYS A 600 -34.12 -16.85 -8.90
N LEU A 601 -33.94 -15.88 -9.82
CA LEU A 601 -33.60 -14.51 -9.47
C LEU A 601 -34.76 -13.80 -8.77
N GLU A 602 -36.01 -14.05 -9.17
CA GLU A 602 -37.21 -13.56 -8.48
C GLU A 602 -37.27 -14.05 -7.02
N LYS A 603 -36.91 -15.32 -6.76
CA LYS A 603 -36.78 -15.84 -5.37
C LYS A 603 -35.70 -15.11 -4.58
N GLN A 604 -34.57 -14.79 -5.21
CA GLN A 604 -33.49 -14.03 -4.55
C GLN A 604 -33.89 -12.57 -4.30
N LYS A 605 -34.54 -11.92 -5.27
CA LYS A 605 -35.12 -10.59 -5.15
C LYS A 605 -36.08 -10.53 -3.97
N MET A 606 -37.01 -11.49 -3.85
CA MET A 606 -37.92 -11.58 -2.70
C MET A 606 -37.18 -11.73 -1.37
N ALA A 607 -36.11 -12.51 -1.32
CA ALA A 607 -35.31 -12.68 -0.10
C ALA A 607 -34.57 -11.39 0.30
N PHE A 608 -33.96 -10.68 -0.65
CA PHE A 608 -33.27 -9.41 -0.39
C PHE A 608 -34.25 -8.30 -0.03
N ALA A 609 -35.34 -8.16 -0.78
CA ALA A 609 -36.42 -7.21 -0.48
C ALA A 609 -37.05 -7.50 0.89
N GLY A 610 -37.26 -8.76 1.25
CA GLY A 610 -37.79 -9.17 2.56
C GLY A 610 -36.89 -8.77 3.73
N LYS A 611 -35.56 -8.83 3.57
CA LYS A 611 -34.62 -8.33 4.59
C LYS A 611 -34.65 -6.81 4.69
N LEU A 612 -34.71 -6.10 3.56
CA LEU A 612 -34.73 -4.64 3.51
C LEU A 612 -36.06 -4.03 3.98
N ASN A 613 -37.17 -4.76 3.86
CA ASN A 613 -38.48 -4.39 4.42
C ASN A 613 -38.60 -4.64 5.93
N ASN A 614 -37.63 -5.33 6.54
CA ASN A 614 -37.62 -5.54 7.98
C ASN A 614 -36.97 -4.33 8.68
N GLU A 615 -37.79 -3.43 9.23
CA GLU A 615 -37.34 -2.22 9.93
C GLU A 615 -36.33 -2.52 11.06
N LYS A 616 -36.46 -3.67 11.74
CA LYS A 616 -35.52 -4.07 12.78
C LYS A 616 -34.14 -4.37 12.22
N PHE A 617 -34.05 -4.97 11.03
CA PHE A 617 -32.77 -5.24 10.35
C PHE A 617 -32.12 -3.94 9.88
N VAL A 618 -32.88 -3.06 9.21
CA VAL A 618 -32.36 -1.78 8.68
C VAL A 618 -31.83 -0.88 9.81
N ASN A 619 -32.52 -0.83 10.95
CA ASN A 619 -32.14 0.04 12.06
C ASN A 619 -31.07 -0.56 13.00
N SER A 620 -30.88 -1.89 12.98
CA SER A 620 -29.96 -2.57 13.93
C SER A 620 -28.69 -3.10 13.28
N ALA A 621 -28.66 -3.28 11.95
CA ALA A 621 -27.48 -3.76 11.24
C ALA A 621 -26.51 -2.60 10.93
N PRO A 622 -25.19 -2.87 10.85
CA PRO A 622 -24.22 -1.90 10.36
C PRO A 622 -24.60 -1.39 8.96
N GLU A 623 -24.46 -0.09 8.72
CA GLU A 623 -24.82 0.59 7.47
C GLU A 623 -24.17 -0.05 6.23
N ALA A 624 -22.92 -0.50 6.35
CA ALA A 624 -22.22 -1.20 5.28
C ALA A 624 -22.95 -2.48 4.82
N ILE A 625 -23.54 -3.24 5.76
CA ILE A 625 -24.26 -4.49 5.45
C ILE A 625 -25.60 -4.17 4.77
N VAL A 626 -26.29 -3.12 5.22
CA VAL A 626 -27.54 -2.66 4.60
C VAL A 626 -27.28 -2.19 3.16
N ASN A 627 -26.20 -1.44 2.93
CA ASN A 627 -25.82 -1.00 1.59
C ASN A 627 -25.46 -2.17 0.66
N THR A 628 -24.71 -3.17 1.14
CA THR A 628 -24.44 -4.38 0.34
C THR A 628 -25.73 -5.12 -0.05
N GLU A 629 -26.72 -5.25 0.84
CA GLU A 629 -27.99 -5.91 0.48
C GLU A 629 -28.83 -5.05 -0.51
N ARG A 630 -28.75 -3.72 -0.44
CA ARG A 630 -29.37 -2.82 -1.45
C ARG A 630 -28.73 -2.97 -2.82
N GLU A 631 -27.39 -3.01 -2.89
CA GLU A 631 -26.67 -3.26 -4.14
C GLU A 631 -27.02 -4.63 -4.74
N ARG A 632 -27.12 -5.67 -3.90
CA ARG A 632 -27.56 -7.00 -4.34
C ARG A 632 -28.96 -6.98 -4.94
N LEU A 633 -29.92 -6.32 -4.29
CA LEU A 633 -31.28 -6.18 -4.81
C LEU A 633 -31.29 -5.47 -6.17
N ALA A 634 -30.63 -4.31 -6.28
CA ALA A 634 -30.56 -3.56 -7.53
C ALA A 634 -29.92 -4.37 -8.67
N SER A 635 -28.83 -5.10 -8.38
CA SER A 635 -28.17 -5.96 -9.38
C SER A 635 -29.07 -7.11 -9.85
N THR A 636 -29.85 -7.70 -8.95
CA THR A 636 -30.77 -8.80 -9.26
C THR A 636 -31.96 -8.29 -10.09
N GLU A 637 -32.48 -7.10 -9.79
CA GLU A 637 -33.55 -6.47 -10.57
C GLU A 637 -33.11 -6.12 -12.00
N SER A 638 -31.89 -5.61 -12.15
CA SER A 638 -31.30 -5.40 -13.48
C SER A 638 -31.20 -6.71 -14.26
N ALA A 639 -30.64 -7.76 -13.65
CA ALA A 639 -30.50 -9.07 -14.30
C ALA A 639 -31.83 -9.70 -14.72
N ILE A 640 -32.89 -9.56 -13.91
CA ILE A 640 -34.25 -10.02 -14.27
C ILE A 640 -34.78 -9.25 -15.48
N THR A 641 -34.54 -7.93 -15.52
CA THR A 641 -34.96 -7.08 -16.64
C THR A 641 -34.27 -7.53 -17.93
N ASP A 642 -32.96 -7.71 -17.89
CA ASP A 642 -32.15 -8.14 -19.03
C ASP A 642 -32.60 -9.52 -19.57
N LEU A 643 -32.79 -10.50 -18.67
CA LEU A 643 -33.27 -11.84 -19.06
C LEU A 643 -34.70 -11.82 -19.58
N SER A 644 -35.56 -10.93 -19.08
CA SER A 644 -36.94 -10.77 -19.56
C SER A 644 -36.99 -10.13 -20.95
N GLU A 645 -36.11 -9.18 -21.24
CA GLU A 645 -35.94 -8.63 -22.59
C GLU A 645 -35.41 -9.69 -23.56
N GLN A 646 -34.45 -10.50 -23.11
CA GLN A 646 -33.94 -11.62 -23.89
C GLN A 646 -35.03 -12.66 -24.16
N LEU A 647 -35.86 -12.99 -23.17
CA LEU A 647 -36.99 -13.90 -23.32
C LEU A 647 -38.00 -13.37 -24.35
N LYS A 648 -38.28 -12.06 -24.36
CA LYS A 648 -39.14 -11.43 -25.37
C LYS A 648 -38.52 -11.52 -26.77
N LYS A 649 -37.22 -11.27 -26.91
CA LYS A 649 -36.51 -11.40 -28.20
C LYS A 649 -36.59 -12.83 -28.72
N ILE A 650 -36.39 -13.84 -27.86
CA ILE A 650 -36.45 -15.24 -28.24
C ILE A 650 -37.88 -15.74 -28.47
N GLY A 651 -38.87 -15.18 -27.77
CA GLY A 651 -40.28 -15.48 -28.00
C GLY A 651 -40.76 -15.08 -29.39
N ASN A 652 -40.16 -14.03 -29.96
CA ASN A 652 -40.48 -13.47 -31.29
C ASN A 652 -39.73 -14.15 -32.46
N LEU A 653 -38.63 -14.88 -32.18
CA LEU A 653 -37.98 -15.83 -33.11
C LEU A 653 -38.88 -17.04 -33.39
#